data_AF-A0A0C9R7F3-F1
#
_entry.id   AF-A0A0C9R7F3-F1
#
_cell.length_a   1.000
_cell.length_b   1.000
_cell.length_c   1.000
_cell.angle_alpha   90.00
_cell.angle_beta   90.00
_cell.angle_gamma   90.00
#
_symmetry.space_group_name_H-M   'P 1'
#
loop_
_entity.id
_entity.type
_entity.pdbx_description
1 polymer ?
#
loop_
_entity_poly.entity_id
_entity_poly.type
_entity_poly.pdbx_seq_one_letter_code
_entity_poly.pdbx_strand_id
1 'polypeptide(L)'
;KFELYPLEFQREVIHENLVVPSPYGGTIAITRNPRKFVKIQGSTKPIVSLYFSSGKLFSKFTWNSGQLVDLGWSHQEELLCVQDDGKILLYDLFGVYQRSFDMGNEAKNTKVIDCKFFTTVSGTGIAVLTSTNAIFLVNNISEPKVRQLPEIPKLGGPIDSWVVIRHERQSQVIVSNQNGIYQVHHMGKTPAPIPFSALFNSKVSNVRAMAVSASHQHIALLGDTGHLWLGSSDLKNKYTEVQTSLTDPSTSISWCGVEAVVCIFNSTLLIAGRSGDTIVYSYDSPLHLISEVDGVRIISGSSHEMIQKVPNVVQRIFRINSTDPASYLLEASRQFQKRSHKADSYIDLVKDKLDSAIKDCVNAASHEFNPDTQKLLMRAAKFGKGFSKTINPERYVTMCRILRVLNAVRHPAIGIPLTFTQLDMLTPQVLLDRLVVRRHYYLSIQIAKHLQMPEVDGESRILAHWACYKVKQTVLDKEQIAEEIAAKLGYAPGVSYSDIAQKAADCGRKQLAIKLIDYEPRAQLQVPLLLKLGVEQAALDKAVESGNTDLVYTVILYFQKNMSLANFEMSIKHCPLAMSLYVKYCQSHNREALLDIYVMHDDFHAQALWYIKESYNPKNIQTREALLKNAQEKLKMGRFDMNAALTEEQVKLLKHQRSLEDTLREQIVGKSVHDTVKLLLLQNEIKLAENLRSEYKIPDRRYWWLRIQCLAEKGLWSDLEKFSKGKKSPIGYEPFIDECLKYGSRLEAKKYLPRVKDELKIKYFAKMGCVI
;
A
#
# COMPACT_ATOMS: atom_id res chain seq x y z
N LYS A 1 33.12 -27.97 7.63
CA LYS A 1 32.30 -28.60 6.58
C LYS A 1 31.33 -29.56 7.26
N PHE A 2 30.04 -29.54 6.91
CA PHE A 2 29.04 -30.52 7.36
C PHE A 2 27.97 -30.69 6.28
N GLU A 3 27.31 -31.85 6.27
CA GLU A 3 26.23 -32.16 5.34
C GLU A 3 24.90 -31.55 5.81
N LEU A 4 24.15 -30.96 4.88
CA LEU A 4 22.80 -30.43 5.08
C LEU A 4 21.74 -31.46 4.69
N TYR A 5 21.86 -32.01 3.48
CA TYR A 5 20.97 -33.05 2.96
C TYR A 5 21.72 -34.01 2.04
N PRO A 6 21.38 -35.31 2.06
CA PRO A 6 21.75 -36.21 0.99
C PRO A 6 20.95 -35.84 -0.28
N LEU A 7 21.58 -35.89 -1.45
CA LEU A 7 20.95 -35.61 -2.74
C LEU A 7 21.11 -36.80 -3.69
N GLU A 8 20.20 -36.92 -4.65
CA GLU A 8 20.25 -37.92 -5.73
C GLU A 8 20.33 -37.23 -7.10
N PHE A 9 21.25 -36.28 -7.24
CA PHE A 9 21.39 -35.37 -8.38
C PHE A 9 22.39 -35.87 -9.44
N GLN A 10 22.58 -37.17 -9.58
CA GLN A 10 23.59 -37.75 -10.47
C GLN A 10 23.40 -37.36 -11.94
N ARG A 11 22.16 -37.07 -12.36
CA ARG A 11 21.83 -36.66 -13.75
C ARG A 11 21.58 -35.16 -13.88
N GLU A 12 21.34 -34.49 -12.75
CA GLU A 12 20.97 -33.09 -12.63
C GLU A 12 22.22 -32.21 -12.48
N VAL A 13 23.17 -32.61 -11.63
CA VAL A 13 24.43 -31.91 -11.37
C VAL A 13 25.51 -32.49 -12.28
N ILE A 14 25.42 -32.10 -13.54
CA ILE A 14 26.39 -32.45 -14.58
C ILE A 14 26.88 -31.18 -15.27
N HIS A 15 28.04 -31.26 -15.93
CA HIS A 15 28.66 -30.12 -16.61
C HIS A 15 27.75 -29.48 -17.68
N GLU A 16 26.81 -30.24 -18.23
CA GLU A 16 25.87 -29.83 -19.27
C GLU A 16 24.66 -29.05 -18.75
N ASN A 17 24.43 -29.06 -17.43
CA ASN A 17 23.33 -28.36 -16.79
C ASN A 17 23.80 -27.07 -16.11
N LEU A 18 22.89 -26.11 -16.03
CA LEU A 18 22.99 -24.90 -15.26
C LEU A 18 22.19 -25.11 -13.98
N VAL A 19 22.88 -25.14 -12.84
CA VAL A 19 22.29 -25.30 -11.51
C VAL A 19 22.29 -23.93 -10.82
N VAL A 20 21.10 -23.39 -10.56
CA VAL A 20 20.89 -22.06 -9.98
C VAL A 20 20.13 -22.19 -8.66
N PRO A 21 20.86 -22.26 -7.54
CA PRO A 21 20.28 -22.28 -6.22
C PRO A 21 19.98 -20.87 -5.70
N SER A 22 18.87 -20.73 -4.99
CA SER A 22 18.42 -19.49 -4.35
C SER A 22 19.15 -19.28 -3.02
N PRO A 23 19.50 -18.03 -2.63
CA PRO A 23 20.20 -17.73 -1.38
C PRO A 23 19.37 -18.06 -0.13
N TYR A 24 20.03 -18.10 1.03
CA TYR A 24 19.43 -18.39 2.34
C TYR A 24 18.69 -19.74 2.39
N GLY A 25 19.27 -20.79 1.79
CA GLY A 25 18.66 -22.12 1.79
C GLY A 25 17.39 -22.23 0.92
N GLY A 26 17.23 -21.35 -0.07
CA GLY A 26 16.09 -21.34 -0.97
C GLY A 26 15.99 -22.54 -1.92
N THR A 27 15.09 -22.49 -2.90
CA THR A 27 14.92 -23.54 -3.92
C THR A 27 16.07 -23.59 -4.93
N ILE A 28 16.16 -24.69 -5.69
CA ILE A 28 17.17 -24.91 -6.71
C ILE A 28 16.46 -25.02 -8.07
N ALA A 29 16.83 -24.17 -9.02
CA ALA A 29 16.42 -24.28 -10.42
C ALA A 29 17.51 -25.00 -11.22
N ILE A 30 17.13 -25.95 -12.04
CA ILE A 30 18.04 -26.69 -12.91
C ILE A 30 17.48 -26.64 -14.32
N THR A 31 18.32 -26.23 -15.26
CA THR A 31 18.01 -26.24 -16.69
C THR A 31 19.24 -26.71 -17.45
N ARG A 32 19.08 -27.01 -18.74
CA ARG A 32 20.22 -27.25 -19.61
C ARG A 32 21.05 -25.97 -19.76
N ASN A 33 22.37 -26.08 -19.69
CA ASN A 33 23.26 -24.93 -19.79
C ASN A 33 23.16 -24.28 -21.17
N PRO A 34 22.70 -23.02 -21.28
CA PRO A 34 22.53 -22.35 -22.57
C PRO A 34 23.86 -22.01 -23.26
N ARG A 35 24.98 -22.01 -22.52
CA ARG A 35 26.31 -21.68 -23.04
C ARG A 35 27.07 -22.90 -23.59
N LYS A 36 26.53 -24.11 -23.40
CA LYS A 36 27.18 -25.36 -23.85
C LYS A 36 26.39 -26.01 -24.97
N PHE A 37 27.09 -26.39 -26.03
CA PHE A 37 26.54 -27.20 -27.11
C PHE A 37 26.46 -28.66 -26.64
N VAL A 38 25.25 -29.22 -26.63
CA VAL A 38 24.97 -30.61 -26.21
C VAL A 38 24.10 -31.26 -27.28
N LYS A 39 24.38 -32.52 -27.63
CA LYS A 39 23.56 -33.28 -28.58
C LYS A 39 22.17 -33.52 -27.98
N ILE A 40 21.11 -33.09 -28.67
CA ILE A 40 19.74 -33.20 -28.17
C ILE A 40 19.18 -34.59 -28.51
N GLN A 41 18.74 -35.34 -27.51
CA GLN A 41 17.84 -36.49 -27.71
C GLN A 41 16.45 -36.08 -27.20
N GLY A 42 15.51 -35.78 -28.12
CA GLY A 42 14.13 -35.39 -27.78
C GLY A 42 13.78 -33.92 -28.05
N SER A 43 12.88 -33.34 -27.24
CA SER A 43 12.39 -31.97 -27.41
C SER A 43 13.53 -30.95 -27.44
N THR A 44 13.53 -30.06 -28.44
CA THR A 44 14.54 -29.02 -28.61
C THR A 44 14.43 -27.90 -27.58
N LYS A 45 13.28 -27.78 -26.88
CA LYS A 45 13.02 -26.70 -25.95
C LYS A 45 13.55 -27.02 -24.54
N PRO A 46 14.23 -26.07 -23.86
CA PRO A 46 14.76 -26.33 -22.54
C PRO A 46 13.64 -26.48 -21.51
N ILE A 47 13.86 -27.35 -20.52
CA ILE A 47 12.96 -27.57 -19.39
C ILE A 47 13.65 -27.02 -18.15
N VAL A 48 12.94 -26.15 -17.42
CA VAL A 48 13.38 -25.67 -16.11
C VAL A 48 12.72 -26.52 -15.04
N SER A 49 13.52 -27.21 -14.25
CA SER A 49 13.09 -28.07 -13.15
C SER A 49 13.39 -27.40 -11.81
N LEU A 50 12.41 -27.38 -10.91
CA LEU A 50 12.48 -26.68 -9.62
C LEU A 50 12.44 -27.69 -8.46
N TYR A 51 13.47 -27.64 -7.63
CA TYR A 51 13.70 -28.54 -6.51
C TYR A 51 13.74 -27.78 -5.19
N PHE A 52 13.30 -28.42 -4.11
CA PHE A 52 13.63 -27.96 -2.77
C PHE A 52 15.12 -28.14 -2.50
N SER A 53 15.68 -27.41 -1.52
CA SER A 53 17.09 -27.58 -1.14
C SER A 53 17.41 -28.99 -0.62
N SER A 54 16.41 -29.78 -0.23
CA SER A 54 16.53 -31.20 0.12
C SER A 54 16.56 -32.15 -1.08
N GLY A 55 16.52 -31.65 -2.32
CA GLY A 55 16.59 -32.46 -3.54
C GLY A 55 15.26 -32.95 -4.10
N LYS A 56 14.14 -32.69 -3.42
CA LYS A 56 12.81 -33.09 -3.91
C LYS A 56 12.31 -32.17 -5.02
N LEU A 57 12.05 -32.74 -6.21
CA LEU A 57 11.39 -32.06 -7.32
C LEU A 57 9.95 -31.69 -6.94
N PHE A 58 9.53 -30.44 -7.18
CA PHE A 58 8.16 -30.01 -6.89
C PHE A 58 7.47 -29.26 -8.04
N SER A 59 8.23 -28.74 -9.02
CA SER A 59 7.65 -28.15 -10.23
C SER A 59 8.61 -28.27 -11.42
N LYS A 60 8.05 -28.23 -12.63
CA LYS A 60 8.79 -28.14 -13.89
C LYS A 60 7.96 -27.39 -14.92
N PHE A 61 8.62 -26.62 -15.77
CA PHE A 61 7.97 -25.95 -16.90
C PHE A 61 8.88 -25.91 -18.12
N THR A 62 8.26 -25.89 -19.30
CA THR A 62 8.97 -25.79 -20.58
C THR A 62 9.23 -24.32 -20.90
N TRP A 63 10.49 -23.99 -21.15
CA TRP A 63 10.89 -22.67 -21.60
C TRP A 63 10.52 -22.48 -23.08
N ASN A 64 9.57 -21.58 -23.33
CA ASN A 64 9.02 -21.31 -24.66
C ASN A 64 9.38 -19.91 -25.20
N SER A 65 10.22 -19.15 -24.49
CA SER A 65 10.40 -17.72 -24.73
C SER A 65 11.84 -17.42 -25.13
N GLY A 66 12.12 -17.09 -26.40
CA GLY A 66 13.45 -16.63 -26.84
C GLY A 66 14.64 -17.53 -26.47
N GLN A 67 15.86 -17.02 -26.61
CA GLN A 67 17.08 -17.71 -26.20
C GLN A 67 17.44 -17.32 -24.76
N LEU A 68 17.54 -18.32 -23.87
CA LEU A 68 17.91 -18.12 -22.47
C LEU A 68 19.42 -17.85 -22.36
N VAL A 69 19.82 -16.84 -21.58
CA VAL A 69 21.22 -16.53 -21.27
C VAL A 69 21.61 -17.07 -19.91
N ASP A 70 20.78 -16.81 -18.89
CA ASP A 70 21.03 -17.24 -17.51
C ASP A 70 19.74 -17.22 -16.67
N LEU A 71 19.82 -17.82 -15.48
CA LEU A 71 18.77 -17.83 -14.46
C LEU A 71 19.30 -17.25 -13.15
N GLY A 72 18.41 -16.65 -12.36
CA GLY A 72 18.72 -16.16 -11.03
C GLY A 72 17.51 -16.15 -10.12
N TRP A 73 17.70 -15.92 -8.83
CA TRP A 73 16.61 -15.81 -7.87
C TRP A 73 16.55 -14.41 -7.27
N SER A 74 15.33 -13.91 -7.07
CA SER A 74 15.11 -12.71 -6.28
C SER A 74 15.19 -13.02 -4.77
N HIS A 75 15.34 -11.96 -3.97
CA HIS A 75 15.30 -12.06 -2.51
C HIS A 75 13.93 -12.55 -1.98
N GLN A 76 12.88 -12.47 -2.82
CA GLN A 76 11.52 -12.96 -2.54
C GLN A 76 11.28 -14.39 -3.08
N GLU A 77 12.33 -15.10 -3.54
CA GLU A 77 12.25 -16.43 -4.17
C GLU A 77 11.45 -16.45 -5.49
N GLU A 78 11.46 -15.36 -6.26
CA GLU A 78 11.00 -15.35 -7.65
C GLU A 78 12.14 -15.76 -8.59
N LEU A 79 11.84 -16.61 -9.57
CA LEU A 79 12.82 -17.04 -10.57
C LEU A 79 12.91 -15.99 -11.70
N LEU A 80 14.12 -15.52 -11.95
CA LEU A 80 14.47 -14.56 -12.98
C LEU A 80 15.09 -15.29 -14.16
N CYS A 81 14.56 -15.07 -15.36
CA CYS A 81 15.07 -15.64 -16.60
C CYS A 81 15.48 -14.53 -17.56
N VAL A 82 16.75 -14.49 -17.96
CA VAL A 82 17.31 -13.43 -18.82
C VAL A 82 17.44 -13.95 -20.26
N GLN A 83 16.97 -13.17 -21.22
CA GLN A 83 17.03 -13.49 -22.66
C GLN A 83 18.20 -12.79 -23.37
N ASP A 84 18.60 -13.30 -24.53
CA ASP A 84 19.65 -12.71 -25.37
C ASP A 84 19.23 -11.35 -25.95
N ASP A 85 17.94 -11.09 -26.09
CA ASP A 85 17.38 -9.80 -26.54
C ASP A 85 17.24 -8.76 -25.41
N GLY A 86 17.71 -9.08 -24.20
CA GLY A 86 17.66 -8.18 -23.04
C GLY A 86 16.34 -8.15 -22.29
N LYS A 87 15.38 -9.02 -22.63
CA LYS A 87 14.14 -9.17 -21.87
C LYS A 87 14.33 -10.07 -20.65
N ILE A 88 13.69 -9.69 -19.55
CA ILE A 88 13.79 -10.39 -18.26
C ILE A 88 12.39 -10.83 -17.85
N LEU A 89 12.20 -12.13 -17.65
CA LEU A 89 10.93 -12.74 -17.26
C LEU A 89 10.98 -13.19 -15.81
N LEU A 90 9.94 -12.86 -15.04
CA LEU A 90 9.78 -13.22 -13.64
C LEU A 90 8.74 -14.33 -13.51
N TYR A 91 9.10 -15.40 -12.81
CA TYR A 91 8.23 -16.51 -12.46
C TYR A 91 8.14 -16.63 -10.95
N ASP A 92 6.99 -17.07 -10.44
CA ASP A 92 6.87 -17.42 -9.04
C ASP A 92 7.66 -18.70 -8.71
N LEU A 93 7.68 -19.06 -7.43
CA LEU A 93 8.36 -20.26 -6.93
C LEU A 93 7.92 -21.56 -7.66
N PHE A 94 6.70 -21.61 -8.20
CA PHE A 94 6.15 -22.79 -8.87
C PHE A 94 6.35 -22.76 -10.39
N GLY A 95 7.04 -21.76 -10.94
CA GLY A 95 7.26 -21.63 -12.37
C GLY A 95 6.06 -21.03 -13.12
N VAL A 96 5.19 -20.28 -12.44
CA VAL A 96 4.08 -19.55 -13.07
C VAL A 96 4.55 -18.12 -13.39
N TYR A 97 4.46 -17.76 -14.67
CA TYR A 97 4.82 -16.42 -15.16
C TYR A 97 4.04 -15.32 -14.43
N GLN A 98 4.75 -14.28 -13.99
CA GLN A 98 4.17 -13.11 -13.31
C GLN A 98 4.21 -11.87 -14.19
N ARG A 99 5.40 -11.46 -14.63
CA ARG A 99 5.63 -10.23 -15.40
C ARG A 99 6.98 -10.26 -16.11
N SER A 100 7.23 -9.29 -16.97
CA SER A 100 8.53 -9.09 -17.62
C SER A 100 8.84 -7.61 -17.84
N PHE A 101 10.12 -7.29 -18.00
CA PHE A 101 10.59 -5.97 -18.42
C PHE A 101 11.83 -6.10 -19.31
N ASP A 102 12.18 -5.04 -20.03
CA ASP A 102 13.26 -5.04 -21.02
C ASP A 102 14.42 -4.12 -20.59
N MET A 103 15.66 -4.49 -20.96
CA MET A 103 16.87 -3.71 -20.71
C MET A 103 17.12 -2.60 -21.76
N GLY A 104 16.10 -2.24 -22.54
CA GLY A 104 16.15 -1.20 -23.56
C GLY A 104 16.55 -1.69 -24.96
N ASN A 105 16.31 -0.84 -25.97
CA ASN A 105 16.52 -1.20 -27.39
C ASN A 105 17.99 -1.47 -27.75
N GLU A 106 18.93 -0.81 -27.07
CA GLU A 106 20.36 -1.00 -27.34
C GLU A 106 20.84 -2.37 -26.87
N ALA A 107 20.43 -2.83 -25.68
CA ALA A 107 20.71 -4.17 -25.21
C ALA A 107 20.12 -5.24 -26.15
N LYS A 108 18.93 -4.97 -26.70
CA LYS A 108 18.29 -5.82 -27.71
C LYS A 108 19.08 -5.92 -29.01
N ASN A 109 19.54 -4.80 -29.53
CA ASN A 109 20.30 -4.76 -30.79
C ASN A 109 21.70 -5.37 -30.65
N THR A 110 22.34 -5.16 -29.50
CA THR A 110 23.72 -5.63 -29.23
C THR A 110 23.78 -7.03 -28.65
N LYS A 111 22.64 -7.62 -28.27
CA LYS A 111 22.49 -8.93 -27.62
C LYS A 111 23.24 -9.09 -26.29
N VAL A 112 22.54 -9.62 -25.30
CA VAL A 112 23.10 -9.99 -23.99
C VAL A 112 23.89 -11.29 -24.07
N ILE A 113 25.11 -11.28 -23.54
CA ILE A 113 26.03 -12.44 -23.51
C ILE A 113 26.24 -13.01 -22.11
N ASP A 114 26.12 -12.18 -21.06
CA ASP A 114 26.28 -12.58 -19.66
C ASP A 114 25.45 -11.67 -18.76
N CYS A 115 25.13 -12.13 -17.55
CA CYS A 115 24.43 -11.32 -16.56
C CYS A 115 24.86 -11.65 -15.13
N LYS A 116 24.64 -10.71 -14.21
CA LYS A 116 24.89 -10.89 -12.77
C LYS A 116 23.68 -10.45 -11.97
N PHE A 117 23.26 -11.31 -11.06
CA PHE A 117 22.25 -11.02 -10.06
C PHE A 117 22.95 -10.57 -8.77
N PHE A 118 22.45 -9.50 -8.15
CA PHE A 118 23.04 -8.97 -6.92
C PHE A 118 21.98 -8.37 -6.01
N THR A 119 22.32 -8.25 -4.73
CA THR A 119 21.43 -7.68 -3.71
C THR A 119 21.69 -6.19 -3.52
N THR A 120 20.63 -5.38 -3.46
CA THR A 120 20.68 -3.95 -3.15
C THR A 120 19.91 -3.67 -1.85
N VAL A 121 20.02 -2.43 -1.34
CA VAL A 121 19.25 -1.99 -0.16
C VAL A 121 17.73 -2.04 -0.43
N SER A 122 17.34 -1.89 -1.69
CA SER A 122 15.94 -1.81 -2.13
C SER A 122 15.40 -3.12 -2.70
N GLY A 123 16.20 -4.17 -2.83
CA GLY A 123 15.75 -5.49 -3.30
C GLY A 123 16.80 -6.24 -4.12
N THR A 124 16.37 -6.82 -5.24
CA THR A 124 17.25 -7.56 -6.16
C THR A 124 17.57 -6.69 -7.37
N GLY A 125 18.86 -6.58 -7.70
CA GLY A 125 19.36 -5.96 -8.91
C GLY A 125 19.83 -6.98 -9.94
N ILE A 126 19.84 -6.55 -11.21
CA ILE A 126 20.32 -7.33 -12.36
C ILE A 126 21.20 -6.43 -13.20
N ALA A 127 22.36 -6.95 -13.59
CA ALA A 127 23.25 -6.34 -14.57
C ALA A 127 23.37 -7.28 -15.77
N VAL A 128 23.37 -6.73 -16.98
CA VAL A 128 23.60 -7.49 -18.22
C VAL A 128 24.78 -6.89 -18.98
N LEU A 129 25.58 -7.78 -19.56
CA LEU A 129 26.71 -7.46 -20.43
C LEU A 129 26.34 -7.84 -21.86
N THR A 130 26.56 -6.93 -22.81
CA THR A 130 26.26 -7.15 -24.22
C THR A 130 27.50 -7.51 -25.05
N SER A 131 27.31 -7.97 -26.30
CA SER A 131 28.43 -8.31 -27.20
C SER A 131 29.33 -7.12 -27.56
N THR A 132 28.89 -5.89 -27.32
CA THR A 132 29.65 -4.65 -27.56
C THR A 132 30.41 -4.15 -26.32
N ASN A 133 30.51 -4.96 -25.26
CA ASN A 133 31.06 -4.60 -23.95
C ASN A 133 30.28 -3.48 -23.22
N ALA A 134 29.02 -3.24 -23.59
CA ALA A 134 28.15 -2.32 -22.86
C ALA A 134 27.48 -3.04 -21.67
N ILE A 135 27.36 -2.33 -20.55
CA ILE A 135 26.76 -2.87 -19.32
C ILE A 135 25.51 -2.06 -18.98
N PHE A 136 24.38 -2.75 -18.87
CA PHE A 136 23.10 -2.19 -18.44
C PHE A 136 22.72 -2.75 -17.08
N LEU A 137 22.17 -1.91 -16.21
CA LEU A 137 21.94 -2.23 -14.82
C LEU A 137 20.57 -1.76 -14.34
N VAL A 138 19.89 -2.63 -13.61
CA VAL A 138 18.65 -2.35 -12.86
C VAL A 138 18.94 -2.65 -11.39
N ASN A 139 18.76 -1.66 -10.52
CA ASN A 139 19.04 -1.82 -9.08
C ASN A 139 17.91 -2.49 -8.30
N ASN A 140 16.68 -2.47 -8.84
CA ASN A 140 15.51 -3.07 -8.21
C ASN A 140 14.57 -3.60 -9.28
N ILE A 141 14.33 -4.90 -9.29
CA ILE A 141 13.36 -5.56 -10.19
C ILE A 141 11.91 -5.20 -9.90
N SER A 142 11.57 -4.74 -8.70
CA SER A 142 10.21 -4.31 -8.35
C SER A 142 9.81 -3.07 -9.15
N GLU A 143 10.75 -2.11 -9.26
CA GLU A 143 10.63 -0.86 -10.02
C GLU A 143 11.79 -0.75 -11.02
N PRO A 144 11.73 -1.46 -12.16
CA PRO A 144 12.86 -1.57 -13.06
C PRO A 144 13.18 -0.21 -13.70
N LYS A 145 14.35 0.32 -13.36
CA LYS A 145 14.93 1.53 -13.97
C LYS A 145 16.27 1.17 -14.59
N VAL A 146 16.27 1.00 -15.91
CA VAL A 146 17.45 0.61 -16.68
C VAL A 146 18.43 1.79 -16.74
N ARG A 147 19.70 1.51 -16.46
CA ARG A 147 20.80 2.48 -16.57
C ARG A 147 21.95 1.86 -17.34
N GLN A 148 22.44 2.56 -18.34
CA GLN A 148 23.68 2.21 -19.01
C GLN A 148 24.86 2.78 -18.21
N LEU A 149 25.94 1.98 -18.07
CA LEU A 149 27.19 2.43 -17.49
C LEU A 149 28.12 3.00 -18.57
N PRO A 150 29.10 3.86 -18.19
CA PRO A 150 30.10 4.39 -19.13
C PRO A 150 30.76 3.28 -19.95
N GLU A 151 30.98 3.55 -21.25
CA GLU A 151 31.62 2.60 -22.14
C GLU A 151 33.06 2.30 -21.71
N ILE A 152 33.41 1.02 -21.73
CA ILE A 152 34.75 0.52 -21.45
C ILE A 152 35.53 0.52 -22.78
N PRO A 153 36.81 0.96 -22.81
CA PRO A 153 37.55 1.09 -24.06
C PRO A 153 37.69 -0.25 -24.79
N LYS A 154 37.28 -0.29 -26.05
CA LYS A 154 37.32 -1.51 -26.89
C LYS A 154 38.74 -2.03 -27.18
N LEU A 155 39.76 -1.18 -26.99
CA LEU A 155 41.17 -1.52 -27.22
C LEU A 155 41.66 -2.70 -26.35
N GLY A 156 41.02 -2.99 -25.22
CA GLY A 156 41.39 -4.10 -24.32
C GLY A 156 40.77 -5.46 -24.66
N GLY A 157 40.06 -5.59 -25.78
CA GLY A 157 39.40 -6.83 -26.18
C GLY A 157 38.07 -7.12 -25.46
N PRO A 158 37.58 -8.37 -25.49
CA PRO A 158 36.37 -8.76 -24.76
C PRO A 158 36.57 -8.67 -23.25
N ILE A 159 35.48 -8.53 -22.50
CA ILE A 159 35.51 -8.60 -21.04
C ILE A 159 35.72 -10.05 -20.60
N ASP A 160 36.83 -10.30 -19.91
CA ASP A 160 37.21 -11.64 -19.45
C ASP A 160 36.44 -12.05 -18.17
N SER A 161 36.33 -11.12 -17.23
CA SER A 161 35.59 -11.35 -15.98
C SER A 161 35.06 -10.04 -15.40
N TRP A 162 33.92 -10.12 -14.72
CA TRP A 162 33.29 -8.95 -14.12
C TRP A 162 32.38 -9.32 -12.95
N VAL A 163 32.21 -8.38 -12.04
CA VAL A 163 31.33 -8.48 -10.88
C VAL A 163 30.69 -7.14 -10.54
N VAL A 164 29.51 -7.19 -9.93
CA VAL A 164 28.84 -6.01 -9.39
C VAL A 164 29.16 -5.91 -7.90
N ILE A 165 29.60 -4.72 -7.47
CA ILE A 165 29.80 -4.39 -6.06
C ILE A 165 28.85 -3.27 -5.64
N ARG A 166 28.43 -3.31 -4.38
CA ARG A 166 27.70 -2.20 -3.77
C ARG A 166 28.67 -1.31 -3.00
N HIS A 167 28.71 -0.02 -3.36
CA HIS A 167 29.40 1.01 -2.60
C HIS A 167 28.37 2.04 -2.10
N GLU A 168 28.14 2.07 -0.78
CA GLU A 168 27.10 2.89 -0.14
C GLU A 168 25.70 2.69 -0.77
N ARG A 169 25.15 3.71 -1.43
CA ARG A 169 23.83 3.69 -2.09
C ARG A 169 23.90 3.42 -3.60
N GLN A 170 25.08 3.22 -4.16
CA GLN A 170 25.27 3.05 -5.60
C GLN A 170 25.88 1.68 -5.93
N SER A 171 25.45 1.12 -7.05
CA SER A 171 26.02 -0.10 -7.62
C SER A 171 27.13 0.29 -8.59
N GLN A 172 28.25 -0.39 -8.45
CA GLN A 172 29.45 -0.20 -9.26
C GLN A 172 29.84 -1.54 -9.86
N VAL A 173 30.57 -1.52 -10.97
CA VAL A 173 30.96 -2.74 -11.67
C VAL A 173 32.47 -2.78 -11.79
N ILE A 174 33.08 -3.89 -11.35
CA ILE A 174 34.49 -4.17 -11.57
C ILE A 174 34.60 -5.10 -12.76
N VAL A 175 35.45 -4.73 -13.71
CA VAL A 175 35.63 -5.42 -14.99
C VAL A 175 37.11 -5.65 -15.23
N SER A 176 37.49 -6.83 -15.71
CA SER A 176 38.83 -7.13 -16.23
C SER A 176 38.78 -7.36 -17.74
N ASN A 177 39.77 -6.80 -18.43
CA ASN A 177 40.12 -7.12 -19.82
C ASN A 177 41.65 -7.16 -19.97
N GLN A 178 42.18 -7.28 -21.19
CA GLN A 178 43.62 -7.38 -21.43
C GLN A 178 44.43 -6.15 -21.00
N ASN A 179 43.80 -4.98 -20.86
CA ASN A 179 44.47 -3.74 -20.44
C ASN A 179 44.57 -3.60 -18.91
N GLY A 180 43.79 -4.35 -18.15
CA GLY A 180 43.75 -4.27 -16.69
C GLY A 180 42.33 -4.29 -16.13
N ILE A 181 42.20 -3.79 -14.90
CA ILE A 181 40.94 -3.77 -14.14
C ILE A 181 40.33 -2.37 -14.14
N TYR A 182 39.06 -2.27 -14.48
CA TYR A 182 38.27 -1.04 -14.49
C TYR A 182 37.23 -1.08 -13.37
N GLN A 183 37.10 0.03 -12.63
CA GLN A 183 36.05 0.21 -11.64
C GLN A 183 35.03 1.23 -12.16
N VAL A 184 33.94 0.76 -12.76
CA VAL A 184 32.97 1.58 -13.48
C VAL A 184 31.85 2.05 -12.56
N HIS A 185 31.51 3.34 -12.66
CA HIS A 185 30.46 4.01 -11.88
C HIS A 185 29.50 4.75 -12.78
N HIS A 186 28.24 4.89 -12.34
CA HIS A 186 27.19 5.54 -13.14
C HIS A 186 27.45 7.03 -13.41
N MET A 187 28.09 7.75 -12.47
CA MET A 187 28.28 9.22 -12.54
C MET A 187 29.68 9.65 -13.00
N GLY A 188 30.54 8.72 -13.39
CA GLY A 188 31.95 8.98 -13.69
C GLY A 188 32.27 9.00 -15.19
N LYS A 189 33.36 9.68 -15.56
CA LYS A 189 34.06 9.36 -16.82
C LYS A 189 34.62 7.94 -16.74
N THR A 190 34.81 7.29 -17.89
CA THR A 190 35.48 5.99 -17.96
C THR A 190 36.82 6.04 -17.21
N PRO A 191 37.01 5.24 -16.15
CA PRO A 191 38.22 5.29 -15.33
C PRO A 191 39.43 4.75 -16.11
N ALA A 192 40.62 5.18 -15.72
CA ALA A 192 41.87 4.57 -16.19
C ALA A 192 41.97 3.12 -15.67
N PRO A 193 42.53 2.18 -16.46
CA PRO A 193 42.74 0.81 -16.00
C PRO A 193 43.75 0.75 -14.86
N ILE A 194 43.45 -0.05 -13.84
CA ILE A 194 44.40 -0.47 -12.83
C ILE A 194 45.22 -1.63 -13.43
N PRO A 195 46.55 -1.50 -13.56
CA PRO A 195 47.37 -2.55 -14.15
C PRO A 195 47.46 -3.76 -13.19
N PHE A 196 47.54 -4.96 -13.75
CA PHE A 196 47.62 -6.19 -12.94
C PHE A 196 48.82 -6.21 -11.98
N SER A 197 49.95 -5.61 -12.38
CA SER A 197 51.15 -5.47 -11.56
C SER A 197 50.98 -4.61 -10.31
N ALA A 198 49.93 -3.79 -10.24
CA ALA A 198 49.60 -3.03 -9.02
C ALA A 198 48.91 -3.90 -7.95
N LEU A 199 48.30 -5.02 -8.35
CA LEU A 199 47.53 -5.88 -7.45
C LEU A 199 48.28 -7.19 -7.15
N PHE A 200 48.81 -7.82 -8.19
CA PHE A 200 49.56 -9.07 -8.11
C PHE A 200 51.05 -8.80 -7.99
N ASN A 201 51.71 -9.51 -7.07
CA ASN A 201 53.17 -9.51 -7.01
C ASN A 201 53.76 -10.32 -8.18
N SER A 202 52.97 -11.25 -8.71
CA SER A 202 53.32 -12.20 -9.75
C SER A 202 52.95 -11.66 -11.14
N LYS A 203 53.57 -12.20 -12.21
CA LYS A 203 53.27 -11.83 -13.61
C LYS A 203 51.93 -12.40 -14.07
N VAL A 204 50.83 -11.80 -13.60
CA VAL A 204 49.46 -12.09 -14.05
C VAL A 204 49.13 -11.22 -15.26
N SER A 205 48.61 -11.84 -16.32
CA SER A 205 48.24 -11.12 -17.55
C SER A 205 46.74 -10.92 -17.72
N ASN A 206 45.93 -11.71 -16.99
CA ASN A 206 44.47 -11.65 -17.06
C ASN A 206 43.85 -12.18 -15.76
N VAL A 207 42.69 -11.63 -15.36
CA VAL A 207 41.85 -12.16 -14.29
C VAL A 207 40.71 -12.97 -14.90
N ARG A 208 40.72 -14.29 -14.65
CA ARG A 208 39.76 -15.25 -15.21
C ARG A 208 38.44 -15.31 -14.44
N ALA A 209 38.50 -15.10 -13.12
CA ALA A 209 37.32 -15.14 -12.28
C ALA A 209 37.38 -14.10 -11.17
N MET A 210 36.22 -13.54 -10.84
CA MET A 210 36.04 -12.59 -9.75
C MET A 210 34.88 -13.03 -8.87
N ALA A 211 35.01 -12.88 -7.56
CA ALA A 211 33.92 -13.05 -6.62
C ALA A 211 33.94 -11.98 -5.54
N VAL A 212 32.75 -11.59 -5.12
CA VAL A 212 32.51 -10.55 -4.10
C VAL A 212 31.90 -11.22 -2.88
N SER A 213 32.27 -10.76 -1.68
CA SER A 213 31.66 -11.25 -0.44
C SER A 213 30.18 -10.88 -0.37
N ALA A 214 29.38 -11.65 0.38
CA ALA A 214 27.96 -11.31 0.59
C ALA A 214 27.77 -9.90 1.20
N SER A 215 28.77 -9.38 1.94
CA SER A 215 28.79 -8.02 2.48
C SER A 215 29.14 -6.92 1.47
N HIS A 216 29.59 -7.27 0.26
CA HIS A 216 30.12 -6.36 -0.78
C HIS A 216 31.40 -5.60 -0.39
N GLN A 217 32.05 -5.98 0.71
CA GLN A 217 33.25 -5.30 1.24
C GLN A 217 34.57 -5.94 0.80
N HIS A 218 34.53 -7.18 0.31
CA HIS A 218 35.72 -7.93 -0.07
C HIS A 218 35.57 -8.48 -1.48
N ILE A 219 36.68 -8.57 -2.20
CA ILE A 219 36.75 -9.11 -3.55
C ILE A 219 37.93 -10.06 -3.68
N ALA A 220 37.71 -11.12 -4.45
CA ALA A 220 38.69 -12.13 -4.79
C ALA A 220 38.89 -12.14 -6.29
N LEU A 221 40.16 -12.14 -6.73
CA LEU A 221 40.55 -12.12 -8.13
C LEU A 221 41.44 -13.33 -8.41
N LEU A 222 41.03 -14.18 -9.35
CA LEU A 222 41.82 -15.32 -9.79
C LEU A 222 42.53 -15.00 -11.10
N GLY A 223 43.86 -14.92 -11.04
CA GLY A 223 44.72 -14.73 -12.21
C GLY A 223 44.83 -15.96 -13.09
N ASP A 224 45.21 -15.75 -14.35
CA ASP A 224 45.49 -16.78 -15.36
C ASP A 224 46.62 -17.76 -14.99
N THR A 225 47.55 -17.32 -14.14
CA THR A 225 48.67 -18.12 -13.62
C THR A 225 48.35 -18.91 -12.35
N GLY A 226 47.09 -18.92 -11.90
CA GLY A 226 46.65 -19.63 -10.69
C GLY A 226 46.89 -18.89 -9.38
N HIS A 227 47.24 -17.59 -9.44
CA HIS A 227 47.37 -16.73 -8.25
C HIS A 227 45.99 -16.19 -7.86
N LEU A 228 45.58 -16.44 -6.62
CA LEU A 228 44.36 -15.91 -6.02
C LEU A 228 44.70 -14.70 -5.16
N TRP A 229 44.22 -13.54 -5.56
CA TRP A 229 44.35 -12.29 -4.80
C TRP A 229 43.10 -12.04 -3.97
N LEU A 230 43.28 -11.71 -2.69
CA LEU A 230 42.22 -11.38 -1.75
C LEU A 230 42.41 -9.96 -1.22
N GLY A 231 41.35 -9.15 -1.25
CA GLY A 231 41.42 -7.78 -0.73
C GLY A 231 40.08 -7.10 -0.55
N SER A 232 40.12 -5.80 -0.24
CA SER A 232 38.94 -4.95 -0.15
C SER A 232 38.33 -4.69 -1.52
N SER A 233 37.01 -4.48 -1.58
CA SER A 233 36.27 -4.27 -2.83
C SER A 233 36.59 -2.95 -3.53
N ASP A 234 37.25 -2.00 -2.85
CA ASP A 234 37.84 -0.80 -3.45
C ASP A 234 39.22 -1.03 -4.08
N LEU A 235 39.73 -2.28 -4.05
CA LEU A 235 41.03 -2.70 -4.57
C LEU A 235 42.25 -2.02 -3.94
N LYS A 236 42.08 -1.30 -2.81
CA LYS A 236 43.19 -0.58 -2.14
C LYS A 236 43.94 -1.45 -1.14
N ASN A 237 43.24 -2.29 -0.38
CA ASN A 237 43.84 -3.10 0.67
C ASN A 237 43.95 -4.54 0.22
N LYS A 238 45.18 -5.00 0.00
CA LYS A 238 45.50 -6.41 -0.21
C LYS A 238 45.58 -7.13 1.13
N TYR A 239 44.83 -8.23 1.28
CA TYR A 239 44.93 -9.11 2.44
C TYR A 239 46.04 -10.14 2.23
N THR A 240 45.93 -10.92 1.16
CA THR A 240 46.87 -12.00 0.82
C THR A 240 46.84 -12.33 -0.67
N GLU A 241 47.92 -12.95 -1.14
CA GLU A 241 48.01 -13.58 -2.46
C GLU A 241 48.42 -15.04 -2.26
N VAL A 242 47.61 -15.97 -2.76
CA VAL A 242 47.78 -17.41 -2.55
C VAL A 242 48.00 -18.09 -3.88
N GLN A 243 49.07 -18.88 -4.00
CA GLN A 243 49.30 -19.68 -5.20
C GLN A 243 48.50 -20.98 -5.12
N THR A 244 47.53 -21.14 -6.03
CA THR A 244 46.62 -22.31 -6.01
C THR A 244 47.20 -23.54 -6.71
N SER A 245 48.26 -23.38 -7.53
CA SER A 245 48.88 -24.42 -8.37
C SER A 245 47.97 -25.09 -9.41
N LEU A 246 46.70 -24.67 -9.49
CA LEU A 246 45.67 -25.19 -10.37
C LEU A 246 45.25 -24.08 -11.35
N THR A 247 45.32 -24.36 -12.65
CA THR A 247 45.11 -23.36 -13.72
C THR A 247 43.92 -23.69 -14.63
N ASP A 248 42.96 -24.47 -14.11
CA ASP A 248 41.82 -24.93 -14.90
C ASP A 248 40.98 -23.77 -15.44
N PRO A 249 40.59 -23.77 -16.73
CA PRO A 249 39.73 -22.73 -17.30
C PRO A 249 38.29 -22.72 -16.73
N SER A 250 37.79 -23.85 -16.22
CA SER A 250 36.41 -24.00 -15.74
C SER A 250 36.24 -23.69 -14.24
N THR A 251 36.95 -22.67 -13.76
CA THR A 251 37.03 -22.36 -12.33
C THR A 251 35.86 -21.49 -11.86
N SER A 252 35.18 -21.92 -10.80
CA SER A 252 34.20 -21.09 -10.08
C SER A 252 34.76 -20.69 -8.72
N ILE A 253 34.50 -19.45 -8.30
CA ILE A 253 34.98 -18.91 -7.02
C ILE A 253 33.83 -18.27 -6.25
N SER A 254 33.84 -18.40 -4.92
CA SER A 254 32.82 -17.83 -4.03
C SER A 254 33.38 -17.56 -2.64
N TRP A 255 32.94 -16.49 -2.01
CA TRP A 255 33.33 -16.15 -0.64
C TRP A 255 32.58 -17.00 0.39
N CYS A 256 33.32 -17.49 1.38
CA CYS A 256 32.82 -18.13 2.60
C CYS A 256 32.78 -17.13 3.74
N GLY A 257 31.64 -16.46 3.89
CA GLY A 257 31.51 -15.31 4.78
C GLY A 257 32.48 -14.20 4.38
N VAL A 258 33.33 -13.78 5.31
CA VAL A 258 34.31 -12.69 5.13
C VAL A 258 35.77 -13.11 5.33
N GLU A 259 36.01 -14.40 5.55
CA GLU A 259 37.29 -14.90 6.09
C GLU A 259 38.07 -15.79 5.12
N ALA A 260 37.36 -16.41 4.17
CA ALA A 260 37.96 -17.33 3.22
C ALA A 260 37.23 -17.31 1.87
N VAL A 261 37.91 -17.77 0.84
CA VAL A 261 37.37 -17.96 -0.51
C VAL A 261 37.47 -19.43 -0.87
N VAL A 262 36.41 -19.94 -1.49
CA VAL A 262 36.31 -21.30 -2.00
C VAL A 262 36.42 -21.25 -3.52
N CYS A 263 37.32 -22.06 -4.07
CA CYS A 263 37.56 -22.21 -5.50
C CYS A 263 37.31 -23.67 -5.89
N ILE A 264 36.61 -23.89 -7.00
CA ILE A 264 36.47 -25.21 -7.62
C ILE A 264 37.34 -25.28 -8.86
N PHE A 265 38.22 -26.27 -8.90
CA PHE A 265 38.99 -26.66 -10.07
C PHE A 265 38.59 -28.09 -10.45
N ASN A 266 37.76 -28.26 -11.49
CA ASN A 266 37.10 -29.55 -11.83
C ASN A 266 36.35 -30.15 -10.64
N SER A 267 36.88 -31.24 -10.06
CA SER A 267 36.32 -31.93 -8.90
C SER A 267 37.12 -31.70 -7.61
N THR A 268 38.06 -30.75 -7.63
CA THR A 268 38.87 -30.36 -6.48
C THR A 268 38.39 -29.02 -5.94
N LEU A 269 38.09 -28.98 -4.65
CA LEU A 269 37.68 -27.78 -3.94
C LEU A 269 38.84 -27.28 -3.07
N LEU A 270 39.28 -26.05 -3.30
CA LEU A 270 40.33 -25.37 -2.54
C LEU A 270 39.73 -24.22 -1.75
N ILE A 271 40.02 -24.17 -0.46
CA ILE A 271 39.66 -23.07 0.43
C ILE A 271 40.93 -22.29 0.74
N ALA A 272 40.95 -21.01 0.44
CA ALA A 272 42.03 -20.09 0.78
C ALA A 272 41.54 -19.10 1.84
N GLY A 273 42.19 -19.11 3.01
CA GLY A 273 41.92 -18.15 4.08
C GLY A 273 42.63 -16.83 3.86
N ARG A 274 42.12 -15.76 4.48
CA ARG A 274 42.77 -14.44 4.47
C ARG A 274 44.17 -14.43 5.07
N SER A 275 44.52 -15.42 5.89
CA SER A 275 45.87 -15.60 6.46
C SER A 275 46.85 -16.32 5.53
N GLY A 276 46.40 -16.80 4.36
CA GLY A 276 47.22 -17.55 3.40
C GLY A 276 47.13 -19.08 3.54
N ASP A 277 46.53 -19.58 4.62
CA ASP A 277 46.30 -21.01 4.81
C ASP A 277 45.37 -21.59 3.74
N THR A 278 45.68 -22.81 3.27
CA THR A 278 44.88 -23.51 2.27
C THR A 278 44.40 -24.87 2.76
N ILE A 279 43.19 -25.25 2.36
CA ILE A 279 42.59 -26.56 2.65
C ILE A 279 42.02 -27.11 1.33
N VAL A 280 42.28 -28.37 1.03
CA VAL A 280 41.85 -29.02 -0.22
C VAL A 280 40.93 -30.20 0.09
N TYR A 281 39.84 -30.32 -0.66
CA TYR A 281 38.92 -31.45 -0.67
C TYR A 281 38.77 -31.98 -2.10
N SER A 282 38.68 -33.30 -2.25
CA SER A 282 38.43 -33.95 -3.53
C SER A 282 37.02 -34.54 -3.55
N TYR A 283 36.37 -34.45 -4.71
CA TYR A 283 35.03 -34.97 -4.96
C TYR A 283 35.01 -35.82 -6.24
N ASP A 284 34.02 -36.70 -6.34
CA ASP A 284 33.84 -37.59 -7.50
C ASP A 284 32.89 -37.01 -8.55
N SER A 285 32.17 -35.93 -8.22
CA SER A 285 31.19 -35.28 -9.09
C SER A 285 31.47 -33.79 -9.27
N PRO A 286 30.87 -33.15 -10.29
CA PRO A 286 30.91 -31.69 -10.44
C PRO A 286 30.29 -31.01 -9.21
N LEU A 287 30.72 -29.77 -8.96
CA LEU A 287 30.33 -29.01 -7.78
C LEU A 287 29.79 -27.63 -8.19
N HIS A 288 28.84 -27.12 -7.42
CA HIS A 288 28.32 -25.76 -7.55
C HIS A 288 28.40 -25.02 -6.21
N LEU A 289 28.93 -23.81 -6.23
CA LEU A 289 29.08 -22.95 -5.04
C LEU A 289 27.97 -21.91 -4.95
N ILE A 290 27.63 -21.58 -3.71
CA ILE A 290 26.64 -20.58 -3.37
C ILE A 290 27.18 -19.81 -2.19
N SER A 291 27.54 -18.55 -2.40
CA SER A 291 27.96 -17.68 -1.29
C SER A 291 26.76 -17.34 -0.42
N GLU A 292 26.91 -17.52 0.88
CA GLU A 292 25.96 -17.10 1.91
C GLU A 292 26.68 -16.13 2.86
N VAL A 293 25.93 -15.45 3.72
CA VAL A 293 26.47 -14.41 4.62
C VAL A 293 27.51 -14.95 5.62
N ASP A 294 27.41 -16.22 5.99
CA ASP A 294 28.23 -16.89 7.00
C ASP A 294 28.96 -18.13 6.48
N GLY A 295 28.85 -18.45 5.20
CA GLY A 295 29.44 -19.65 4.63
C GLY A 295 29.29 -19.78 3.12
N VAL A 296 29.60 -20.97 2.60
CA VAL A 296 29.32 -21.39 1.23
C VAL A 296 28.56 -22.70 1.27
N ARG A 297 27.43 -22.77 0.55
CA ARG A 297 26.77 -24.03 0.27
C ARG A 297 27.36 -24.66 -0.99
N ILE A 298 27.51 -25.97 -0.94
CA ILE A 298 28.07 -26.79 -2.02
C ILE A 298 27.00 -27.78 -2.43
N ILE A 299 26.69 -27.81 -3.71
CA ILE A 299 25.79 -28.80 -4.30
C ILE A 299 26.63 -29.72 -5.18
N SER A 300 26.62 -31.01 -4.86
CA SER A 300 27.22 -32.09 -5.64
C SER A 300 26.12 -33.02 -6.18
N GLY A 301 26.51 -34.06 -6.93
CA GLY A 301 25.57 -35.08 -7.40
C GLY A 301 24.97 -35.94 -6.28
N SER A 302 25.60 -35.98 -5.10
CA SER A 302 25.20 -36.86 -3.99
C SER A 302 24.91 -36.14 -2.67
N SER A 303 25.30 -34.86 -2.52
CA SER A 303 25.20 -34.15 -1.26
C SER A 303 24.98 -32.64 -1.43
N HIS A 304 24.25 -32.08 -0.48
CA HIS A 304 24.17 -30.64 -0.22
C HIS A 304 24.93 -30.36 1.08
N GLU A 305 26.02 -29.63 1.01
CA GLU A 305 26.92 -29.41 2.13
C GLU A 305 27.06 -27.92 2.45
N MET A 306 27.48 -27.59 3.67
CA MET A 306 27.84 -26.24 4.10
C MET A 306 29.30 -26.20 4.58
N ILE A 307 30.02 -25.20 4.11
CA ILE A 307 31.31 -24.79 4.64
C ILE A 307 31.14 -23.43 5.30
N GLN A 308 31.49 -23.35 6.58
CA GLN A 308 31.47 -22.11 7.35
C GLN A 308 32.69 -22.07 8.25
N LYS A 309 33.13 -20.86 8.63
CA LYS A 309 34.10 -20.69 9.71
C LYS A 309 33.46 -21.20 11.00
N VAL A 310 34.17 -22.06 11.74
CA VAL A 310 33.70 -22.52 13.04
C VAL A 310 33.59 -21.31 13.97
N PRO A 311 32.42 -20.99 14.54
CA PRO A 311 32.27 -19.83 15.39
C PRO A 311 33.18 -19.92 16.62
N ASN A 312 33.80 -18.81 17.00
CA ASN A 312 34.79 -18.77 18.09
C ASN A 312 34.24 -19.35 19.40
N VAL A 313 32.96 -19.10 19.72
CA VAL A 313 32.33 -19.64 20.94
C VAL A 313 32.23 -21.17 20.92
N VAL A 314 31.89 -21.75 19.78
CA VAL A 314 31.83 -23.22 19.58
C VAL A 314 33.24 -23.81 19.69
N GLN A 315 34.22 -23.17 19.03
CA GLN A 315 35.61 -23.60 19.08
C GLN A 315 36.13 -23.59 20.51
N ARG A 316 35.89 -22.53 21.29
CA ARG A 316 36.32 -22.45 22.70
C ARG A 316 35.69 -23.53 23.56
N ILE A 317 34.45 -23.94 23.30
CA ILE A 317 33.78 -24.98 24.10
C ILE A 317 34.28 -26.39 23.75
N PHE A 318 34.43 -26.71 22.47
CA PHE A 318 34.71 -28.09 22.03
C PHE A 318 36.17 -28.38 21.70
N ARG A 319 37.07 -27.37 21.70
CA ARG A 319 38.49 -27.60 21.47
C ARG A 319 39.06 -28.56 22.52
N ILE A 320 39.90 -29.49 22.06
CA ILE A 320 40.61 -30.44 22.91
C ILE A 320 41.42 -29.67 23.97
N ASN A 321 41.33 -30.11 25.23
CA ASN A 321 41.98 -29.46 26.38
C ASN A 321 41.61 -27.97 26.54
N SER A 322 40.38 -27.60 26.17
CA SER A 322 39.90 -26.24 26.41
C SER A 322 39.79 -25.95 27.90
N THR A 323 40.40 -24.83 28.31
CA THR A 323 40.32 -24.26 29.65
C THR A 323 39.26 -23.15 29.75
N ASP A 324 38.38 -23.04 28.75
CA ASP A 324 37.33 -22.02 28.71
C ASP A 324 36.23 -22.31 29.76
N PRO A 325 35.71 -21.29 30.48
CA PRO A 325 34.63 -21.48 31.45
C PRO A 325 33.39 -22.20 30.90
N ALA A 326 33.04 -21.99 29.63
CA ALA A 326 31.90 -22.66 29.01
C ALA A 326 32.17 -24.15 28.72
N SER A 327 33.43 -24.51 28.43
CA SER A 327 33.88 -25.92 28.32
C SER A 327 33.74 -26.65 29.66
N TYR A 328 34.23 -26.04 30.75
CA TYR A 328 34.09 -26.60 32.09
C TYR A 328 32.63 -26.72 32.54
N LEU A 329 31.77 -25.74 32.22
CA LEU A 329 30.34 -25.82 32.51
C LEU A 329 29.66 -26.98 31.77
N LEU A 330 30.03 -27.19 30.50
CA LEU A 330 29.57 -28.31 29.71
C LEU A 330 30.00 -29.64 30.33
N GLU A 331 31.25 -29.75 30.76
CA GLU A 331 31.75 -30.96 31.41
C GLU A 331 31.12 -31.19 32.79
N ALA A 332 30.91 -30.13 33.57
CA ALA A 332 30.17 -30.20 34.83
C ALA A 332 28.76 -30.78 34.64
N SER A 333 28.04 -30.31 33.63
CA SER A 333 26.71 -30.83 33.26
C SER A 333 26.74 -32.30 32.85
N ARG A 334 27.79 -32.75 32.12
CA ARG A 334 27.98 -34.15 31.76
C ARG A 334 28.26 -35.04 32.98
N GLN A 335 29.14 -34.59 33.88
CA GLN A 335 29.45 -35.33 35.11
C GLN A 335 28.23 -35.40 36.04
N PHE A 336 27.42 -34.35 36.09
CA PHE A 336 26.16 -34.33 36.82
C PHE A 336 25.17 -35.36 36.27
N GLN A 337 25.03 -35.46 34.94
CA GLN A 337 24.20 -36.50 34.30
C GLN A 337 24.68 -37.92 34.63
N LYS A 338 26.00 -38.10 34.79
CA LYS A 338 26.62 -39.37 35.23
C LYS A 338 26.53 -39.60 36.74
N ARG A 339 25.92 -38.70 37.51
CA ARG A 339 25.83 -38.73 38.99
C ARG A 339 27.21 -38.78 39.67
N SER A 340 28.19 -38.08 39.10
CA SER A 340 29.57 -38.01 39.60
C SER A 340 29.78 -36.73 40.43
N HIS A 341 30.43 -36.86 41.60
CA HIS A 341 30.81 -35.73 42.45
C HIS A 341 31.76 -34.74 41.76
N LYS A 342 32.44 -35.16 40.69
CA LYS A 342 33.33 -34.29 39.88
C LYS A 342 32.59 -33.09 39.29
N ALA A 343 31.26 -33.15 39.18
CA ALA A 343 30.44 -32.03 38.71
C ALA A 343 30.66 -30.76 39.55
N ASP A 344 30.74 -30.90 40.88
CA ASP A 344 30.94 -29.77 41.79
C ASP A 344 32.33 -29.16 41.61
N SER A 345 33.36 -30.00 41.44
CA SER A 345 34.73 -29.55 41.16
C SER A 345 34.81 -28.71 39.87
N TYR A 346 34.08 -29.08 38.82
CA TYR A 346 34.04 -28.30 37.58
C TYR A 346 33.21 -27.02 37.71
N ILE A 347 32.16 -27.01 38.53
CA ILE A 347 31.40 -25.78 38.82
C ILE A 347 32.26 -24.77 39.57
N ASP A 348 33.07 -25.21 40.53
CA ASP A 348 33.98 -24.33 41.26
C ASP A 348 34.98 -23.63 40.32
N LEU A 349 35.46 -24.30 39.27
CA LEU A 349 36.34 -23.71 38.26
C LEU A 349 35.68 -22.60 37.42
N VAL A 350 34.34 -22.54 37.38
CA VAL A 350 33.57 -21.62 36.53
C VAL A 350 32.86 -20.54 37.34
N LYS A 351 32.80 -20.67 38.67
CA LYS A 351 31.98 -19.85 39.57
C LYS A 351 32.06 -18.34 39.30
N ASP A 352 33.27 -17.80 39.12
CA ASP A 352 33.49 -16.36 38.91
C ASP A 352 33.02 -15.85 37.54
N LYS A 353 32.91 -16.74 36.55
CA LYS A 353 32.53 -16.41 35.15
C LYS A 353 31.28 -17.17 34.69
N LEU A 354 30.49 -17.68 35.62
CA LEU A 354 29.36 -18.56 35.34
C LEU A 354 28.33 -17.93 34.41
N ASP A 355 27.98 -16.67 34.61
CA ASP A 355 27.01 -15.96 33.76
C ASP A 355 27.49 -15.84 32.31
N SER A 356 28.80 -15.65 32.11
CA SER A 356 29.41 -15.63 30.78
C SER A 356 29.40 -17.03 30.17
N ALA A 357 29.76 -18.06 30.94
CA ALA A 357 29.78 -19.44 30.50
C ALA A 357 28.39 -19.93 30.06
N ILE A 358 27.33 -19.54 30.79
CA ILE A 358 25.95 -19.86 30.43
C ILE A 358 25.57 -19.17 29.11
N LYS A 359 25.87 -17.86 28.97
CA LYS A 359 25.61 -17.13 27.71
C LYS A 359 26.34 -17.76 26.54
N ASP A 360 27.59 -18.16 26.73
CA ASP A 360 28.41 -18.80 25.70
C ASP A 360 27.86 -20.17 25.31
N CYS A 361 27.38 -20.99 26.25
CA CYS A 361 26.69 -22.25 25.94
C CYS A 361 25.41 -22.02 25.12
N VAL A 362 24.61 -21.01 25.48
CA VAL A 362 23.39 -20.64 24.73
C VAL A 362 23.73 -20.15 23.32
N ASN A 363 24.75 -19.30 23.20
CA ASN A 363 25.20 -18.77 21.91
C ASN A 363 25.81 -19.88 21.04
N ALA A 364 26.62 -20.78 21.60
CA ALA A 364 27.18 -21.91 20.85
C ALA A 364 26.07 -22.81 20.31
N ALA A 365 25.00 -23.03 21.08
CA ALA A 365 23.86 -23.85 20.62
C ALA A 365 23.20 -23.27 19.36
N SER A 366 23.19 -21.94 19.17
CA SER A 366 22.59 -21.30 18.00
C SER A 366 23.30 -21.65 16.68
N HIS A 367 24.60 -21.92 16.76
CA HIS A 367 25.45 -22.20 15.60
C HIS A 367 25.49 -23.68 15.22
N GLU A 368 25.02 -24.56 16.09
CA GLU A 368 25.00 -26.00 15.85
C GLU A 368 23.81 -26.42 14.98
N PHE A 369 24.04 -27.38 14.08
CA PHE A 369 22.99 -27.96 13.24
C PHE A 369 22.42 -29.26 13.83
N ASN A 370 23.23 -30.02 14.58
CA ASN A 370 22.80 -31.27 15.18
C ASN A 370 21.90 -30.99 16.41
N PRO A 371 20.64 -31.47 16.45
CA PRO A 371 19.73 -31.25 17.56
C PRO A 371 20.23 -31.79 18.91
N ASP A 372 21.04 -32.84 18.91
CA ASP A 372 21.55 -33.43 20.14
C ASP A 372 22.70 -32.61 20.73
N THR A 373 23.57 -32.03 19.89
CA THR A 373 24.58 -31.05 20.32
C THR A 373 23.92 -29.77 20.84
N GLN A 374 22.87 -29.27 20.17
CA GLN A 374 22.08 -28.15 20.66
C GLN A 374 21.49 -28.44 22.05
N LYS A 375 20.83 -29.60 22.23
CA LYS A 375 20.27 -30.00 23.53
C LYS A 375 21.36 -30.13 24.59
N LEU A 376 22.53 -30.67 24.24
CA LEU A 376 23.66 -30.82 25.14
C LEU A 376 24.10 -29.45 25.71
N LEU A 377 24.33 -28.47 24.84
CA LEU A 377 24.73 -27.11 25.22
C LEU A 377 23.62 -26.39 26.01
N MET A 378 22.37 -26.51 25.58
CA MET A 378 21.23 -25.91 26.30
C MET A 378 21.05 -26.56 27.68
N ARG A 379 21.26 -27.88 27.84
CA ARG A 379 21.26 -28.53 29.15
C ARG A 379 22.37 -28.01 30.05
N ALA A 380 23.57 -27.79 29.53
CA ALA A 380 24.67 -27.18 30.29
C ALA A 380 24.34 -25.75 30.75
N ALA A 381 23.76 -24.93 29.87
CA ALA A 381 23.27 -23.60 30.23
C ALA A 381 22.19 -23.65 31.33
N LYS A 382 21.22 -24.57 31.22
CA LYS A 382 20.18 -24.79 32.24
C LYS A 382 20.76 -25.24 33.57
N PHE A 383 21.75 -26.13 33.55
CA PHE A 383 22.46 -26.59 34.74
C PHE A 383 23.17 -25.42 35.43
N GLY A 384 23.95 -24.63 34.69
CA GLY A 384 24.64 -23.45 35.21
C GLY A 384 23.69 -22.41 35.79
N LYS A 385 22.51 -22.20 35.18
CA LYS A 385 21.47 -21.31 35.72
C LYS A 385 21.09 -21.68 37.15
N GLY A 386 21.12 -22.96 37.54
CA GLY A 386 20.83 -23.39 38.91
C GLY A 386 21.76 -22.80 39.97
N PHE A 387 22.96 -22.39 39.58
CA PHE A 387 23.99 -21.83 40.47
C PHE A 387 24.12 -20.30 40.34
N SER A 388 23.43 -19.67 39.39
CA SER A 388 23.44 -18.21 39.20
C SER A 388 22.11 -17.58 39.64
N LYS A 389 22.20 -16.48 40.42
CA LYS A 389 21.04 -15.69 40.86
C LYS A 389 20.76 -14.48 39.96
N THR A 390 21.72 -14.08 39.13
CA THR A 390 21.72 -12.81 38.38
C THR A 390 21.32 -12.96 36.93
N ILE A 391 21.34 -14.17 36.38
CA ILE A 391 21.17 -14.36 34.94
C ILE A 391 19.71 -14.20 34.48
N ASN A 392 19.50 -13.36 33.45
CA ASN A 392 18.20 -13.22 32.80
C ASN A 392 17.83 -14.52 32.04
N PRO A 393 16.72 -15.21 32.39
CA PRO A 393 16.29 -16.43 31.73
C PRO A 393 15.75 -16.22 30.30
N GLU A 394 15.41 -15.00 29.92
CA GLU A 394 14.79 -14.68 28.64
C GLU A 394 15.63 -15.13 27.44
N ARG A 395 16.94 -14.87 27.45
CA ARG A 395 17.85 -15.30 26.36
C ARG A 395 17.81 -16.82 26.13
N TYR A 396 17.76 -17.58 27.22
CA TYR A 396 17.66 -19.04 27.15
C TYR A 396 16.33 -19.48 26.52
N VAL A 397 15.22 -18.86 26.94
CA VAL A 397 13.87 -19.17 26.42
C VAL A 397 13.76 -18.79 24.95
N THR A 398 14.21 -17.60 24.57
CA THR A 398 14.22 -17.13 23.19
C THR A 398 15.05 -18.05 22.29
N MET A 399 16.25 -18.46 22.74
CA MET A 399 17.06 -19.41 21.97
C MET A 399 16.38 -20.77 21.81
N CYS A 400 15.71 -21.29 22.86
CA CYS A 400 14.92 -22.53 22.72
C CYS A 400 13.83 -22.42 21.64
N ARG A 401 13.13 -21.27 21.59
CA ARG A 401 12.10 -21.02 20.58
C ARG A 401 12.71 -20.98 19.17
N ILE A 402 13.80 -20.22 19.00
CA ILE A 402 14.49 -20.08 17.71
C ILE A 402 15.04 -21.42 17.22
N LEU A 403 15.70 -22.21 18.08
CA LEU A 403 16.24 -23.52 17.71
C LEU A 403 15.14 -24.50 17.27
N ARG A 404 13.98 -24.48 17.93
CA ARG A 404 12.83 -25.30 17.52
C ARG A 404 12.33 -24.89 16.14
N VAL A 405 12.24 -23.59 15.85
CA VAL A 405 11.86 -23.08 14.52
C VAL A 405 12.88 -23.48 13.46
N LEU A 406 14.18 -23.26 13.71
CA LEU A 406 15.27 -23.62 12.80
C LEU A 406 15.24 -25.13 12.48
N ASN A 407 15.13 -25.98 13.50
CA ASN A 407 15.07 -27.43 13.28
C ASN A 407 13.81 -27.86 12.50
N ALA A 408 12.68 -27.18 12.70
CA ALA A 408 11.46 -27.48 11.95
C ALA A 408 11.59 -27.14 10.46
N VAL A 409 12.17 -25.98 10.12
CA VAL A 409 12.35 -25.57 8.71
C VAL A 409 13.49 -26.31 8.00
N ARG A 410 14.50 -26.75 8.76
CA ARG A 410 15.59 -27.63 8.28
C ARG A 410 15.13 -29.07 8.03
N HIS A 411 13.95 -29.47 8.50
CA HIS A 411 13.47 -30.83 8.26
C HIS A 411 13.35 -31.07 6.74
N PRO A 412 13.80 -32.22 6.19
CA PRO A 412 13.84 -32.47 4.73
C PRO A 412 12.51 -32.29 4.00
N ALA A 413 11.38 -32.48 4.70
CA ALA A 413 10.04 -32.24 4.17
C ALA A 413 9.74 -30.76 3.85
N ILE A 414 10.40 -29.83 4.54
CA ILE A 414 10.33 -28.38 4.30
C ILE A 414 11.54 -27.94 3.46
N GLY A 415 12.72 -28.45 3.83
CA GLY A 415 13.93 -28.35 3.03
C GLY A 415 14.52 -26.94 2.96
N ILE A 416 14.59 -26.21 4.08
CA ILE A 416 15.20 -24.88 4.18
C ILE A 416 16.37 -24.93 5.20
N PRO A 417 17.62 -25.15 4.74
CA PRO A 417 18.79 -25.34 5.61
C PRO A 417 19.36 -24.01 6.16
N LEU A 418 18.53 -23.23 6.85
CA LEU A 418 18.92 -21.92 7.39
C LEU A 418 19.87 -22.03 8.58
N THR A 419 20.89 -21.17 8.64
CA THR A 419 21.69 -20.93 9.84
C THR A 419 20.99 -19.93 10.77
N PHE A 420 21.44 -19.83 12.02
CA PHE A 420 20.96 -18.78 12.94
C PHE A 420 21.28 -17.38 12.43
N THR A 421 22.50 -17.16 11.94
CA THR A 421 22.94 -15.87 11.37
C THR A 421 22.05 -15.44 10.20
N GLN A 422 21.72 -16.39 9.32
CA GLN A 422 20.83 -16.16 8.19
C GLN A 422 19.41 -15.80 8.64
N LEU A 423 18.87 -16.48 9.64
CA LEU A 423 17.56 -16.16 10.20
C LEU A 423 17.53 -14.78 10.88
N ASP A 424 18.61 -14.41 11.57
CA ASP A 424 18.75 -13.09 12.21
C ASP A 424 18.73 -11.97 11.15
N MET A 425 19.46 -12.15 10.04
CA MET A 425 19.44 -11.19 8.93
C MET A 425 18.11 -11.16 8.16
N LEU A 426 17.48 -12.32 7.93
CA LEU A 426 16.19 -12.38 7.23
C LEU A 426 15.04 -11.86 8.10
N THR A 427 15.12 -12.04 9.41
CA THR A 427 14.04 -11.94 10.40
C THR A 427 13.03 -13.10 10.34
N PRO A 428 12.35 -13.41 11.46
CA PRO A 428 11.28 -14.41 11.49
C PRO A 428 10.10 -14.10 10.56
N GLN A 429 9.80 -12.82 10.33
CA GLN A 429 8.69 -12.40 9.47
C GLN A 429 8.92 -12.81 8.01
N VAL A 430 10.14 -12.59 7.49
CA VAL A 430 10.48 -12.99 6.12
C VAL A 430 10.55 -14.52 5.99
N LEU A 431 10.97 -15.23 7.06
CA LEU A 431 10.87 -16.69 7.07
C LEU A 431 9.42 -17.17 6.93
N LEU A 432 8.48 -16.55 7.66
CA LEU A 432 7.05 -16.86 7.53
C LEU A 432 6.55 -16.57 6.11
N ASP A 433 6.95 -15.46 5.51
CA ASP A 433 6.59 -15.10 4.14
C ASP A 433 7.09 -16.16 3.13
N ARG A 434 8.33 -16.64 3.28
CA ARG A 434 8.86 -17.74 2.45
C ARG A 434 8.08 -19.05 2.62
N LEU A 435 7.75 -19.41 3.85
CA LEU A 435 6.94 -20.61 4.13
C LEU A 435 5.52 -20.49 3.56
N VAL A 436 4.92 -19.29 3.61
CA VAL A 436 3.61 -18.98 3.05
C VAL A 436 3.62 -19.09 1.52
N VAL A 437 4.64 -18.55 0.84
CA VAL A 437 4.82 -18.70 -0.61
C VAL A 437 4.98 -20.18 -0.99
N ARG A 438 5.68 -20.97 -0.16
CA ARG A 438 5.80 -22.43 -0.29
C ARG A 438 4.53 -23.21 0.07
N ARG A 439 3.47 -22.53 0.48
CA ARG A 439 2.16 -23.10 0.87
C ARG A 439 2.20 -23.93 2.16
N HIS A 440 3.20 -23.74 3.02
CA HIS A 440 3.29 -24.37 4.35
C HIS A 440 2.50 -23.60 5.43
N TYR A 441 1.25 -23.24 5.13
CA TYR A 441 0.42 -22.37 5.98
C TYR A 441 0.30 -22.86 7.43
N TYR A 442 0.05 -24.15 7.64
CA TYR A 442 -0.08 -24.72 8.98
C TYR A 442 1.20 -24.54 9.81
N LEU A 443 2.35 -24.87 9.22
CA LEU A 443 3.64 -24.70 9.90
C LEU A 443 3.91 -23.23 10.19
N SER A 444 3.62 -22.33 9.25
CA SER A 444 3.76 -20.88 9.46
C SER A 444 2.93 -20.39 10.64
N ILE A 445 1.66 -20.81 10.76
CA ILE A 445 0.78 -20.43 11.89
C ILE A 445 1.34 -20.97 13.21
N GLN A 446 1.79 -22.23 13.24
CA GLN A 446 2.38 -22.82 14.43
C GLN A 446 3.67 -22.11 14.87
N ILE A 447 4.51 -21.70 13.91
CA ILE A 447 5.73 -20.92 14.18
C ILE A 447 5.37 -19.53 14.72
N ALA A 448 4.42 -18.83 14.10
CA ALA A 448 3.98 -17.50 14.56
C ALA A 448 3.45 -17.54 16.01
N LYS A 449 2.61 -18.53 16.33
CA LYS A 449 2.11 -18.79 17.69
C LYS A 449 3.25 -19.13 18.65
N HIS A 450 4.18 -19.98 18.24
CA HIS A 450 5.32 -20.39 19.06
C HIS A 450 6.26 -19.23 19.39
N LEU A 451 6.48 -18.32 18.44
CA LEU A 451 7.28 -17.11 18.61
C LEU A 451 6.53 -15.99 19.33
N GLN A 452 5.23 -16.15 19.62
CA GLN A 452 4.38 -15.16 20.26
C GLN A 452 4.30 -13.85 19.46
N MET A 453 4.21 -13.95 18.13
CA MET A 453 4.01 -12.79 17.27
C MET A 453 2.59 -12.23 17.44
N PRO A 454 2.38 -10.91 17.27
CA PRO A 454 1.05 -10.33 17.22
C PRO A 454 0.18 -11.02 16.18
N GLU A 455 -1.11 -11.22 16.47
CA GLU A 455 -2.03 -11.95 15.59
C GLU A 455 -2.09 -11.34 14.18
N VAL A 456 -2.06 -10.00 14.10
CA VAL A 456 -2.09 -9.23 12.85
C VAL A 456 -0.88 -9.56 11.96
N ASP A 457 0.33 -9.59 12.53
CA ASP A 457 1.58 -9.84 11.78
C ASP A 457 1.84 -11.34 11.55
N GLY A 458 1.22 -12.20 12.37
CA GLY A 458 1.32 -13.64 12.33
C GLY A 458 0.14 -14.31 11.66
N GLU A 459 -0.76 -14.89 12.46
CA GLU A 459 -1.84 -15.77 12.01
C GLU A 459 -2.78 -15.11 10.99
N SER A 460 -3.25 -13.89 11.25
CA SER A 460 -4.21 -13.18 10.38
C SER A 460 -3.62 -12.92 9.00
N ARG A 461 -2.37 -12.46 8.92
CA ARG A 461 -1.66 -12.23 7.65
C ARG A 461 -1.47 -13.53 6.87
N ILE A 462 -1.09 -14.61 7.54
CA ILE A 462 -0.91 -15.94 6.92
C ILE A 462 -2.25 -16.46 6.36
N LEU A 463 -3.33 -16.32 7.13
CA LEU A 463 -4.68 -16.72 6.72
C LEU A 463 -5.20 -15.89 5.55
N ALA A 464 -4.95 -14.58 5.53
CA ALA A 464 -5.30 -13.72 4.40
C ALA A 464 -4.60 -14.17 3.11
N HIS A 465 -3.30 -14.50 3.18
CA HIS A 465 -2.58 -15.03 2.02
C HIS A 465 -3.12 -16.42 1.59
N TRP A 466 -3.45 -17.28 2.55
CA TRP A 466 -4.10 -18.57 2.26
C TRP A 466 -5.44 -18.38 1.54
N ALA A 467 -6.27 -17.45 1.99
CA ALA A 467 -7.55 -17.13 1.35
C ALA A 467 -7.36 -16.62 -0.08
N CYS A 468 -6.44 -15.67 -0.30
CA CYS A 468 -6.08 -15.19 -1.63
C CYS A 468 -5.58 -16.30 -2.56
N TYR A 469 -4.86 -17.29 -2.04
CA TYR A 469 -4.46 -18.47 -2.79
C TYR A 469 -5.64 -19.38 -3.11
N LYS A 470 -6.52 -19.65 -2.14
CA LYS A 470 -7.71 -20.50 -2.31
C LYS A 470 -8.67 -19.93 -3.37
N VAL A 471 -8.87 -18.62 -3.36
CA VAL A 471 -9.70 -17.90 -4.34
C VAL A 471 -9.23 -18.06 -5.79
N LYS A 472 -7.90 -18.16 -6.01
CA LYS A 472 -7.32 -18.40 -7.33
C LYS A 472 -7.61 -19.81 -7.89
N GLN A 473 -8.03 -20.75 -7.05
CA GLN A 473 -8.30 -22.12 -7.49
C GLN A 473 -9.64 -22.19 -8.24
N THR A 474 -9.57 -22.38 -9.56
CA THR A 474 -10.73 -22.37 -10.45
C THR A 474 -11.55 -23.66 -10.46
N VAL A 475 -11.00 -24.75 -9.91
CA VAL A 475 -11.62 -26.09 -9.92
C VAL A 475 -12.75 -26.21 -8.89
N LEU A 476 -12.71 -25.40 -7.83
CA LEU A 476 -13.63 -25.51 -6.70
C LEU A 476 -14.84 -24.59 -6.85
N ASP A 477 -15.98 -25.06 -6.33
CA ASP A 477 -17.24 -24.33 -6.36
C ASP A 477 -17.18 -23.03 -5.54
N LYS A 478 -17.86 -21.99 -6.02
CA LYS A 478 -17.78 -20.64 -5.44
C LYS A 478 -18.44 -20.56 -4.05
N GLU A 479 -19.54 -21.27 -3.81
CA GLU A 479 -20.20 -21.35 -2.52
C GLU A 479 -19.27 -21.97 -1.48
N GLN A 480 -18.74 -23.16 -1.79
CA GLN A 480 -17.87 -23.91 -0.90
C GLN A 480 -16.60 -23.13 -0.53
N ILE A 481 -15.98 -22.45 -1.49
CA ILE A 481 -14.80 -21.62 -1.21
C ILE A 481 -15.13 -20.48 -0.25
N ALA A 482 -16.25 -19.78 -0.46
CA ALA A 482 -16.64 -18.67 0.41
C ALA A 482 -16.89 -19.15 1.84
N GLU A 483 -17.61 -20.26 2.01
CA GLU A 483 -17.89 -20.87 3.31
C GLU A 483 -16.62 -21.37 4.01
N GLU A 484 -15.72 -22.05 3.31
CA GLU A 484 -14.43 -22.50 3.87
C GLU A 484 -13.56 -21.34 4.34
N ILE A 485 -13.53 -20.25 3.55
CA ILE A 485 -12.79 -19.03 3.91
C ILE A 485 -13.43 -18.38 5.13
N ALA A 486 -14.75 -18.19 5.12
CA ALA A 486 -15.47 -17.60 6.25
C ALA A 486 -15.31 -18.43 7.54
N ALA A 487 -15.39 -19.75 7.45
CA ALA A 487 -15.24 -20.65 8.59
C ALA A 487 -13.83 -20.59 9.22
N LYS A 488 -12.79 -20.38 8.41
CA LYS A 488 -11.41 -20.32 8.92
C LYS A 488 -10.96 -18.93 9.34
N LEU A 489 -11.35 -17.87 8.63
CA LEU A 489 -10.95 -16.52 8.99
C LEU A 489 -11.88 -15.92 10.05
N GLY A 490 -13.16 -16.29 10.06
CA GLY A 490 -14.13 -15.76 11.02
C GLY A 490 -14.06 -14.23 11.11
N TYR A 491 -14.00 -13.71 12.34
CA TYR A 491 -13.74 -12.31 12.64
C TYR A 491 -12.29 -12.06 13.12
N ALA A 492 -11.32 -12.76 12.54
CA ALA A 492 -9.92 -12.62 12.92
C ALA A 492 -9.45 -11.15 12.77
N PRO A 493 -8.78 -10.59 13.80
CA PRO A 493 -8.37 -9.19 13.79
C PRO A 493 -7.31 -8.95 12.72
N GLY A 494 -7.45 -7.88 11.93
CA GLY A 494 -6.50 -7.50 10.88
C GLY A 494 -6.72 -8.17 9.52
N VAL A 495 -7.71 -9.06 9.38
CA VAL A 495 -8.10 -9.62 8.08
C VAL A 495 -9.10 -8.69 7.39
N SER A 496 -8.85 -8.39 6.11
CA SER A 496 -9.78 -7.68 5.22
C SER A 496 -10.37 -8.66 4.22
N TYR A 497 -11.67 -8.95 4.34
CA TYR A 497 -12.39 -9.72 3.33
C TYR A 497 -12.51 -8.94 2.02
N SER A 498 -12.50 -7.60 2.09
CA SER A 498 -12.44 -6.74 0.90
C SER A 498 -11.21 -7.01 0.04
N ASP A 499 -10.03 -7.19 0.64
CA ASP A 499 -8.78 -7.45 -0.10
C ASP A 499 -8.84 -8.82 -0.80
N ILE A 500 -9.40 -9.83 -0.11
CA ILE A 500 -9.59 -11.19 -0.63
C ILE A 500 -10.61 -11.19 -1.76
N ALA A 501 -11.73 -10.47 -1.59
CA ALA A 501 -12.77 -10.31 -2.60
C ALA A 501 -12.26 -9.54 -3.82
N GLN A 502 -11.45 -8.50 -3.63
CA GLN A 502 -10.78 -7.82 -4.74
C GLN A 502 -9.87 -8.80 -5.49
N LYS A 503 -9.14 -9.67 -4.78
CA LYS A 503 -8.32 -10.68 -5.46
C LYS A 503 -9.16 -11.69 -6.26
N ALA A 504 -10.34 -12.07 -5.76
CA ALA A 504 -11.32 -12.86 -6.52
C ALA A 504 -11.75 -12.13 -7.80
N ALA A 505 -12.05 -10.84 -7.70
CA ALA A 505 -12.46 -10.00 -8.81
C ALA A 505 -11.37 -9.91 -9.89
N ASP A 506 -10.12 -9.67 -9.48
CA ASP A 506 -8.96 -9.60 -10.38
C ASP A 506 -8.70 -10.94 -11.09
N CYS A 507 -9.08 -12.06 -10.48
CA CYS A 507 -9.03 -13.39 -11.10
C CYS A 507 -10.25 -13.70 -11.99
N GLY A 508 -11.12 -12.71 -12.24
CA GLY A 508 -12.34 -12.87 -13.05
C GLY A 508 -13.51 -13.55 -12.32
N ARG A 509 -13.39 -13.87 -11.02
CA ARG A 509 -14.42 -14.58 -10.24
C ARG A 509 -15.36 -13.61 -9.53
N LYS A 510 -16.09 -12.80 -10.30
CA LYS A 510 -16.97 -11.75 -9.76
C LYS A 510 -18.00 -12.29 -8.76
N GLN A 511 -18.65 -13.41 -9.04
CA GLN A 511 -19.66 -13.99 -8.13
C GLN A 511 -19.08 -14.44 -6.78
N LEU A 512 -17.86 -14.96 -6.78
CA LEU A 512 -17.16 -15.31 -5.53
C LEU A 512 -16.78 -14.03 -4.75
N ALA A 513 -16.31 -12.99 -5.45
CA ALA A 513 -16.00 -11.70 -4.84
C ALA A 513 -17.22 -11.09 -4.13
N ILE A 514 -18.40 -11.16 -4.75
CA ILE A 514 -19.66 -10.68 -4.16
C ILE A 514 -19.97 -11.46 -2.88
N LYS A 515 -19.87 -12.79 -2.88
CA LYS A 515 -20.12 -13.57 -1.66
C LYS A 515 -19.11 -13.31 -0.54
N LEU A 516 -17.84 -13.11 -0.88
CA LEU A 516 -16.81 -12.84 0.10
C LEU A 516 -16.97 -11.47 0.76
N ILE A 517 -17.51 -10.48 0.02
CA ILE A 517 -17.69 -9.13 0.57
C ILE A 517 -18.78 -9.07 1.63
N ASP A 518 -19.76 -9.99 1.60
CA ASP A 518 -20.83 -10.08 2.60
C ASP A 518 -20.28 -10.39 4.00
N TYR A 519 -19.12 -11.05 4.09
CA TYR A 519 -18.43 -11.33 5.35
C TYR A 519 -17.58 -10.16 5.88
N GLU A 520 -17.37 -9.09 5.09
CA GLU A 520 -16.63 -7.91 5.54
C GLU A 520 -17.50 -7.06 6.48
N PRO A 521 -17.15 -6.88 7.76
CA PRO A 521 -17.98 -6.10 8.68
C PRO A 521 -18.01 -4.59 8.38
N ARG A 522 -17.01 -4.07 7.64
CA ARG A 522 -16.83 -2.62 7.41
C ARG A 522 -17.51 -2.18 6.11
N ALA A 523 -18.68 -1.54 6.22
CA ALA A 523 -19.42 -1.00 5.07
C ALA A 523 -18.59 -0.07 4.16
N GLN A 524 -17.67 0.72 4.74
CA GLN A 524 -16.78 1.61 3.99
C GLN A 524 -15.84 0.89 3.01
N LEU A 525 -15.56 -0.40 3.23
CA LEU A 525 -14.77 -1.22 2.32
C LEU A 525 -15.66 -2.06 1.40
N GLN A 526 -16.86 -2.44 1.87
CA GLN A 526 -17.84 -3.18 1.07
C GLN A 526 -18.36 -2.35 -0.11
N VAL A 527 -18.86 -1.15 0.16
CA VAL A 527 -19.60 -0.34 -0.82
C VAL A 527 -18.72 0.03 -2.03
N PRO A 528 -17.48 0.55 -1.88
CA PRO A 528 -16.64 0.85 -3.04
C PRO A 528 -16.31 -0.38 -3.89
N LEU A 529 -16.13 -1.55 -3.27
CA LEU A 529 -15.85 -2.78 -4.00
C LEU A 529 -17.08 -3.29 -4.75
N LEU A 530 -18.27 -3.25 -4.13
CA LEU A 530 -19.53 -3.61 -4.78
C LEU A 530 -19.82 -2.75 -6.01
N LEU A 531 -19.57 -1.43 -5.91
CA LEU A 531 -19.67 -0.52 -7.06
C LEU A 531 -18.68 -0.91 -8.17
N LYS A 532 -17.42 -1.22 -7.82
CA LYS A 532 -16.40 -1.69 -8.78
C LYS A 532 -16.78 -3.02 -9.45
N LEU A 533 -17.50 -3.88 -8.74
CA LEU A 533 -17.99 -5.18 -9.25
C LEU A 533 -19.23 -5.04 -10.15
N GLY A 534 -19.88 -3.87 -10.18
CA GLY A 534 -21.11 -3.61 -10.93
C GLY A 534 -22.37 -4.12 -10.24
N VAL A 535 -22.34 -4.33 -8.92
CA VAL A 535 -23.53 -4.74 -8.13
C VAL A 535 -24.10 -3.52 -7.42
N GLU A 536 -24.75 -2.70 -8.22
CA GLU A 536 -25.17 -1.35 -7.84
C GLU A 536 -26.24 -1.36 -6.74
N GLN A 537 -27.31 -2.16 -6.90
CA GLN A 537 -28.40 -2.25 -5.90
C GLN A 537 -27.89 -2.68 -4.53
N ALA A 538 -27.08 -3.75 -4.46
CA ALA A 538 -26.51 -4.21 -3.19
C ALA A 538 -25.57 -3.16 -2.55
N ALA A 539 -24.85 -2.37 -3.35
CA ALA A 539 -24.02 -1.28 -2.84
C ALA A 539 -24.87 -0.18 -2.19
N LEU A 540 -26.02 0.15 -2.78
CA LEU A 540 -26.97 1.12 -2.21
C LEU A 540 -27.56 0.61 -0.90
N ASP A 541 -28.03 -0.64 -0.88
CA ASP A 541 -28.62 -1.26 0.32
C ASP A 541 -27.60 -1.29 1.47
N LYS A 542 -26.36 -1.72 1.20
CA LYS A 542 -25.28 -1.75 2.21
C LYS A 542 -24.87 -0.35 2.68
N ALA A 543 -24.87 0.65 1.81
CA ALA A 543 -24.61 2.03 2.21
C ALA A 543 -25.71 2.56 3.13
N VAL A 544 -26.97 2.25 2.85
CA VAL A 544 -28.13 2.65 3.66
C VAL A 544 -28.13 1.92 5.02
N GLU A 545 -27.91 0.61 5.03
CA GLU A 545 -27.78 -0.19 6.26
C GLU A 545 -26.65 0.32 7.18
N SER A 546 -25.57 0.86 6.61
CA SER A 546 -24.46 1.41 7.38
C SER A 546 -24.81 2.68 8.19
N GLY A 547 -25.89 3.37 7.81
CA GLY A 547 -26.28 4.66 8.39
C GLY A 547 -25.31 5.83 8.10
N ASN A 548 -24.23 5.60 7.36
CA ASN A 548 -23.26 6.65 7.01
C ASN A 548 -23.73 7.41 5.76
N THR A 549 -24.13 8.66 5.94
CA THR A 549 -24.63 9.52 4.85
C THR A 549 -23.60 9.77 3.75
N ASP A 550 -22.30 9.79 4.08
CA ASP A 550 -21.23 10.02 3.11
C ASP A 550 -21.09 8.83 2.14
N LEU A 551 -21.22 7.61 2.65
CA LEU A 551 -21.27 6.38 1.84
C LEU A 551 -22.49 6.38 0.91
N VAL A 552 -23.65 6.81 1.39
CA VAL A 552 -24.85 6.91 0.55
C VAL A 552 -24.68 7.96 -0.55
N TYR A 553 -24.08 9.13 -0.24
CA TYR A 553 -23.75 10.13 -1.26
C TYR A 553 -22.75 9.59 -2.29
N THR A 554 -21.75 8.83 -1.85
CA THR A 554 -20.78 8.19 -2.73
C THR A 554 -21.47 7.29 -3.76
N VAL A 555 -22.45 6.49 -3.34
CA VAL A 555 -23.25 5.64 -4.24
C VAL A 555 -24.11 6.47 -5.19
N ILE A 556 -24.82 7.48 -4.68
CA ILE A 556 -25.70 8.34 -5.48
C ILE A 556 -24.91 9.05 -6.59
N LEU A 557 -23.78 9.65 -6.25
CA LEU A 557 -22.92 10.37 -7.21
C LEU A 557 -22.30 9.41 -8.22
N TYR A 558 -21.95 8.19 -7.80
CA TYR A 558 -21.47 7.15 -8.72
C TYR A 558 -22.56 6.76 -9.72
N PHE A 559 -23.80 6.51 -9.28
CA PHE A 559 -24.89 6.17 -10.18
C PHE A 559 -25.20 7.31 -11.14
N GLN A 560 -25.23 8.56 -10.68
CA GLN A 560 -25.48 9.73 -11.54
C GLN A 560 -24.47 9.83 -12.70
N LYS A 561 -23.21 9.44 -12.47
CA LYS A 561 -22.15 9.50 -13.48
C LYS A 561 -22.16 8.31 -14.44
N ASN A 562 -22.54 7.12 -13.97
CA ASN A 562 -22.31 5.87 -14.70
C ASN A 562 -23.60 5.19 -15.20
N MET A 563 -24.78 5.57 -14.71
CA MET A 563 -26.07 5.06 -15.15
C MET A 563 -26.80 6.06 -16.07
N SER A 564 -27.73 5.55 -16.88
CA SER A 564 -28.75 6.39 -17.53
C SER A 564 -29.72 6.96 -16.50
N LEU A 565 -30.25 8.16 -16.75
CA LEU A 565 -31.17 8.87 -15.85
C LEU A 565 -32.36 7.99 -15.38
N ALA A 566 -33.01 7.26 -16.30
CA ALA A 566 -34.15 6.41 -15.95
C ALA A 566 -33.79 5.26 -14.98
N ASN A 567 -32.64 4.60 -15.18
CA ASN A 567 -32.18 3.51 -14.30
C ASN A 567 -31.73 4.05 -12.93
N PHE A 568 -31.10 5.22 -12.91
CA PHE A 568 -30.73 5.92 -11.70
C PHE A 568 -31.96 6.23 -10.83
N GLU A 569 -32.98 6.82 -11.46
CA GLU A 569 -34.23 7.20 -10.80
C GLU A 569 -34.99 5.99 -10.27
N MET A 570 -35.10 4.91 -11.07
CA MET A 570 -35.71 3.66 -10.59
C MET A 570 -34.98 3.08 -9.38
N SER A 571 -33.64 3.08 -9.40
CA SER A 571 -32.83 2.52 -8.32
C SER A 571 -32.99 3.30 -7.01
N ILE A 572 -33.03 4.63 -7.08
CA ILE A 572 -33.20 5.49 -5.89
C ILE A 572 -34.64 5.48 -5.39
N LYS A 573 -35.64 5.36 -6.27
CA LYS A 573 -37.07 5.35 -5.90
C LYS A 573 -37.40 4.24 -4.90
N HIS A 574 -36.74 3.09 -4.99
CA HIS A 574 -36.94 1.99 -4.06
C HIS A 574 -36.33 2.21 -2.67
N CYS A 575 -35.53 3.28 -2.47
CA CYS A 575 -34.89 3.61 -1.20
C CYS A 575 -35.24 5.04 -0.73
N PRO A 576 -36.18 5.21 0.23
CA PRO A 576 -36.60 6.53 0.71
C PRO A 576 -35.46 7.38 1.28
N LEU A 577 -34.49 6.76 1.97
CA LEU A 577 -33.36 7.49 2.55
C LEU A 577 -32.46 8.07 1.45
N ALA A 578 -32.08 7.26 0.47
CA ALA A 578 -31.27 7.71 -0.65
C ALA A 578 -31.97 8.83 -1.43
N MET A 579 -33.29 8.71 -1.60
CA MET A 579 -34.09 9.73 -2.26
C MET A 579 -34.09 11.06 -1.49
N SER A 580 -34.27 11.03 -0.17
CA SER A 580 -34.24 12.24 0.66
C SER A 580 -32.87 12.95 0.63
N LEU A 581 -31.79 12.17 0.61
CA LEU A 581 -30.43 12.69 0.51
C LEU A 581 -30.16 13.25 -0.89
N TYR A 582 -30.67 12.62 -1.95
CA TYR A 582 -30.57 13.11 -3.32
C TYR A 582 -31.33 14.42 -3.51
N VAL A 583 -32.56 14.54 -2.98
CA VAL A 583 -33.33 15.79 -2.97
C VAL A 583 -32.54 16.91 -2.29
N LYS A 584 -31.93 16.65 -1.13
CA LYS A 584 -31.08 17.62 -0.42
C LYS A 584 -29.84 18.02 -1.24
N TYR A 585 -29.25 17.08 -1.96
CA TYR A 585 -28.13 17.36 -2.86
C TYR A 585 -28.55 18.25 -4.03
N CYS A 586 -29.67 17.93 -4.70
CA CYS A 586 -30.20 18.73 -5.81
C CYS A 586 -30.59 20.15 -5.38
N GLN A 587 -31.14 20.35 -4.18
CA GLN A 587 -31.45 21.68 -3.64
C GLN A 587 -30.23 22.62 -3.60
N SER A 588 -29.02 22.08 -3.40
CA SER A 588 -27.79 22.86 -3.31
C SER A 588 -27.01 22.94 -4.62
N HIS A 589 -27.04 21.90 -5.46
CA HIS A 589 -26.15 21.78 -6.63
C HIS A 589 -26.87 21.78 -7.98
N ASN A 590 -28.12 21.29 -8.07
CA ASN A 590 -28.84 21.17 -9.34
C ASN A 590 -30.35 21.39 -9.18
N ARG A 591 -30.81 22.62 -9.47
CA ARG A 591 -32.21 23.03 -9.31
C ARG A 591 -33.15 22.48 -10.36
N GLU A 592 -32.69 22.21 -11.57
CA GLU A 592 -33.52 21.67 -12.66
C GLU A 592 -33.85 20.20 -12.40
N ALA A 593 -32.84 19.40 -12.03
CA ALA A 593 -33.04 18.02 -11.62
C ALA A 593 -33.99 17.89 -10.42
N LEU A 594 -34.02 18.89 -9.54
CA LEU A 594 -34.98 18.92 -8.42
C LEU A 594 -36.44 19.04 -8.89
N LEU A 595 -36.69 19.81 -9.95
CA LEU A 595 -38.03 19.94 -10.52
C LEU A 595 -38.47 18.63 -11.17
N ASP A 596 -37.59 17.97 -11.91
CA ASP A 596 -37.87 16.68 -12.56
C ASP A 596 -38.28 15.62 -11.52
N ILE A 597 -37.59 15.59 -10.38
CA ILE A 597 -37.95 14.74 -9.23
C ILE A 597 -39.37 15.02 -8.75
N TYR A 598 -39.73 16.29 -8.53
CA TYR A 598 -41.06 16.63 -8.03
C TYR A 598 -42.17 16.33 -9.05
N VAL A 599 -41.87 16.45 -10.36
CA VAL A 599 -42.77 16.06 -11.45
C VAL A 599 -42.98 14.55 -11.44
N MET A 600 -41.91 13.77 -11.35
CA MET A 600 -41.96 12.31 -11.32
C MET A 600 -42.77 11.73 -10.15
N HIS A 601 -42.77 12.41 -9.00
CA HIS A 601 -43.48 11.97 -7.80
C HIS A 601 -44.88 12.60 -7.65
N ASP A 602 -45.34 13.37 -8.64
CA ASP A 602 -46.60 14.12 -8.57
C ASP A 602 -46.72 15.01 -7.32
N ASP A 603 -45.58 15.50 -6.80
CA ASP A 603 -45.58 16.44 -5.66
C ASP A 603 -45.88 17.86 -6.16
N PHE A 604 -47.16 18.12 -6.41
CA PHE A 604 -47.65 19.40 -6.90
C PHE A 604 -47.34 20.57 -5.97
N HIS A 605 -47.22 20.32 -4.66
CA HIS A 605 -46.90 21.36 -3.68
C HIS A 605 -45.44 21.80 -3.81
N ALA A 606 -44.51 20.83 -3.86
CA ALA A 606 -43.09 21.10 -4.02
C ALA A 606 -42.78 21.72 -5.40
N GLN A 607 -43.46 21.27 -6.47
CA GLN A 607 -43.38 21.89 -7.79
C GLN A 607 -43.77 23.37 -7.74
N ALA A 608 -44.88 23.71 -7.08
CA ALA A 608 -45.33 25.10 -6.95
C ALA A 608 -44.35 25.96 -6.16
N LEU A 609 -43.85 25.47 -5.02
CA LEU A 609 -42.85 26.17 -4.23
C LEU A 609 -41.55 26.41 -5.00
N TRP A 610 -41.14 25.46 -5.84
CA TRP A 610 -40.00 25.60 -6.74
C TRP A 610 -40.22 26.75 -7.73
N TYR A 611 -41.36 26.77 -8.44
CA TYR A 611 -41.68 27.85 -9.39
C TYR A 611 -41.77 29.21 -8.71
N ILE A 612 -42.34 29.28 -7.49
CA ILE A 612 -42.37 30.51 -6.70
C ILE A 612 -40.95 30.97 -6.42
N LYS A 613 -40.08 30.13 -5.83
CA LYS A 613 -38.70 30.51 -5.52
C LYS A 613 -37.92 30.95 -6.76
N GLU A 614 -38.08 30.24 -7.87
CA GLU A 614 -37.38 30.53 -9.13
C GLU A 614 -37.86 31.84 -9.77
N SER A 615 -39.12 32.24 -9.54
CA SER A 615 -39.68 33.51 -10.02
C SER A 615 -39.05 34.74 -9.35
N TYR A 616 -38.49 34.60 -8.14
CA TYR A 616 -37.80 35.66 -7.40
C TYR A 616 -36.27 35.64 -7.61
N ASN A 617 -35.76 34.74 -8.46
CA ASN A 617 -34.36 34.74 -8.85
C ASN A 617 -34.07 35.97 -9.73
N PRO A 618 -33.02 36.79 -9.47
CA PRO A 618 -32.71 37.99 -10.25
C PRO A 618 -32.57 37.75 -11.76
N LYS A 619 -32.23 36.52 -12.18
CA LYS A 619 -32.12 36.13 -13.59
C LYS A 619 -33.48 36.09 -14.31
N ASN A 620 -34.58 35.93 -13.59
CA ASN A 620 -35.90 35.61 -14.15
C ASN A 620 -36.92 36.76 -13.99
N ILE A 621 -36.47 38.00 -13.82
CA ILE A 621 -37.36 39.15 -13.59
C ILE A 621 -38.39 39.31 -14.71
N GLN A 622 -37.98 39.08 -15.97
CA GLN A 622 -38.86 39.20 -17.13
C GLN A 622 -39.88 38.03 -17.25
N THR A 623 -39.51 36.84 -16.78
CA THR A 623 -40.32 35.61 -16.85
C THR A 623 -41.08 35.30 -15.55
N ARG A 624 -40.92 36.15 -14.53
CA ARG A 624 -41.51 36.00 -13.19
C ARG A 624 -43.02 35.75 -13.21
N GLU A 625 -43.77 36.50 -14.02
CA GLU A 625 -45.22 36.32 -14.14
C GLU A 625 -45.60 34.94 -14.71
N ALA A 626 -44.85 34.46 -15.70
CA ALA A 626 -45.09 33.15 -16.30
C ALA A 626 -44.78 32.02 -15.30
N LEU A 627 -43.68 32.14 -14.56
CA LEU A 627 -43.32 31.17 -13.50
C LEU A 627 -44.37 31.12 -12.39
N LEU A 628 -44.89 32.27 -11.94
CA LEU A 628 -45.96 32.31 -10.94
C LEU A 628 -47.29 31.74 -11.46
N LYS A 629 -47.61 31.91 -12.75
CA LYS A 629 -48.77 31.24 -13.37
C LYS A 629 -48.59 29.71 -13.37
N ASN A 630 -47.41 29.22 -13.72
CA ASN A 630 -47.11 27.78 -13.65
C ASN A 630 -47.23 27.28 -12.20
N ALA A 631 -46.75 28.03 -11.21
CA ALA A 631 -46.93 27.70 -9.80
C ALA A 631 -48.43 27.61 -9.41
N GLN A 632 -49.24 28.56 -9.89
CA GLN A 632 -50.69 28.58 -9.66
C GLN A 632 -51.36 27.33 -10.25
N GLU A 633 -51.02 26.95 -11.48
CA GLU A 633 -51.56 25.75 -12.13
C GLU A 633 -51.24 24.48 -11.33
N LYS A 634 -49.99 24.35 -10.85
CA LYS A 634 -49.60 23.23 -10.00
C LYS A 634 -50.34 23.21 -8.66
N LEU A 635 -50.54 24.36 -8.01
CA LEU A 635 -51.34 24.44 -6.78
C LEU A 635 -52.81 24.05 -7.01
N LYS A 636 -53.39 24.41 -8.18
CA LYS A 636 -54.74 23.97 -8.57
C LYS A 636 -54.80 22.47 -8.80
N MET A 637 -53.82 21.89 -9.50
CA MET A 637 -53.71 20.44 -9.67
C MET A 637 -53.61 19.71 -8.32
N GLY A 638 -52.86 20.28 -7.37
CA GLY A 638 -52.72 19.78 -5.99
C GLY A 638 -53.87 20.11 -5.04
N ARG A 639 -54.96 20.76 -5.49
CA ARG A 639 -56.11 21.19 -4.68
C ARG A 639 -55.76 22.11 -3.49
N PHE A 640 -54.72 22.94 -3.63
CA PHE A 640 -54.35 23.96 -2.64
C PHE A 640 -55.00 25.31 -2.97
N ASP A 641 -56.34 25.39 -2.90
CA ASP A 641 -57.14 26.51 -3.40
C ASP A 641 -56.75 27.87 -2.81
N MET A 642 -56.49 27.92 -1.50
CA MET A 642 -56.06 29.14 -0.82
C MET A 642 -54.72 29.66 -1.38
N ASN A 643 -53.73 28.78 -1.54
CA ASN A 643 -52.41 29.16 -2.04
C ASN A 643 -52.47 29.55 -3.51
N ALA A 644 -53.32 28.86 -4.31
CA ALA A 644 -53.55 29.22 -5.70
C ALA A 644 -54.19 30.61 -5.83
N ALA A 645 -55.16 30.95 -4.97
CA ALA A 645 -55.78 32.27 -4.93
C ALA A 645 -54.77 33.37 -4.55
N LEU A 646 -53.95 33.15 -3.52
CA LEU A 646 -52.90 34.09 -3.11
C LEU A 646 -51.85 34.30 -4.22
N THR A 647 -51.47 33.22 -4.92
CA THR A 647 -50.54 33.31 -6.06
C THR A 647 -51.16 34.09 -7.23
N GLU A 648 -52.46 33.91 -7.47
CA GLU A 648 -53.20 34.69 -8.47
C GLU A 648 -53.25 36.18 -8.12
N GLU A 649 -53.54 36.52 -6.86
CA GLU A 649 -53.52 37.89 -6.36
C GLU A 649 -52.14 38.52 -6.52
N GLN A 650 -51.06 37.78 -6.25
CA GLN A 650 -49.69 38.25 -6.45
C GLN A 650 -49.37 38.52 -7.93
N VAL A 651 -49.85 37.69 -8.86
CA VAL A 651 -49.70 37.93 -10.31
C VAL A 651 -50.47 39.17 -10.75
N LYS A 652 -51.70 39.36 -10.23
CA LYS A 652 -52.49 40.58 -10.49
C LYS A 652 -51.79 41.82 -9.96
N LEU A 653 -51.20 41.75 -8.77
CA LEU A 653 -50.48 42.87 -8.16
C LEU A 653 -49.29 43.30 -9.00
N LEU A 654 -48.49 42.35 -9.47
CA LEU A 654 -47.32 42.66 -10.31
C LEU A 654 -47.73 43.37 -11.61
N LYS A 655 -48.83 42.95 -12.25
CA LYS A 655 -49.37 43.63 -13.44
C LYS A 655 -49.83 45.05 -13.15
N HIS A 656 -50.57 45.24 -12.06
CA HIS A 656 -50.99 46.58 -11.62
C HIS A 656 -49.79 47.46 -11.30
N GLN A 657 -48.80 46.96 -10.55
CA GLN A 657 -47.59 47.71 -10.23
C GLN A 657 -46.82 48.12 -11.50
N ARG A 658 -46.72 47.25 -12.51
CA ARG A 658 -46.07 47.57 -13.78
C ARG A 658 -46.77 48.74 -14.50
N SER A 659 -48.10 48.70 -14.57
CA SER A 659 -48.88 49.81 -15.15
C SER A 659 -48.73 51.13 -14.35
N LEU A 660 -48.54 51.02 -13.04
CA LEU A 660 -48.30 52.15 -12.16
C LEU A 660 -46.87 52.71 -12.30
N GLU A 661 -45.86 51.86 -12.50
CA GLU A 661 -44.49 52.31 -12.80
C GLU A 661 -44.43 53.11 -14.10
N ASP A 662 -45.13 52.65 -15.15
CA ASP A 662 -45.20 53.35 -16.45
C ASP A 662 -45.84 54.76 -16.29
N THR A 663 -46.81 54.88 -15.39
CA THR A 663 -47.55 56.13 -15.14
C THR A 663 -46.78 57.09 -14.21
N LEU A 664 -46.17 56.56 -13.15
CA LEU A 664 -45.60 57.35 -12.05
C LEU A 664 -44.08 57.52 -12.14
N ARG A 665 -43.41 56.80 -13.06
CA ARG A 665 -41.95 56.80 -13.28
C ARG A 665 -41.11 56.55 -12.00
N GLU A 666 -41.65 55.78 -11.06
CA GLU A 666 -40.95 55.29 -9.86
C GLU A 666 -40.88 53.77 -9.84
N GLN A 667 -39.94 53.18 -9.10
CA GLN A 667 -39.86 51.73 -8.90
C GLN A 667 -40.89 51.27 -7.84
N ILE A 668 -41.92 50.56 -8.30
CA ILE A 668 -43.08 50.08 -7.53
C ILE A 668 -43.18 48.55 -7.59
N VAL A 669 -42.74 47.91 -8.67
CA VAL A 669 -42.84 46.46 -8.89
C VAL A 669 -42.07 45.69 -7.83
N GLY A 670 -42.74 44.73 -7.20
CA GLY A 670 -42.18 43.86 -6.17
C GLY A 670 -42.39 44.35 -4.73
N LYS A 671 -42.95 45.56 -4.54
CA LYS A 671 -43.35 46.05 -3.22
C LYS A 671 -44.61 45.32 -2.71
N SER A 672 -44.84 45.33 -1.41
CA SER A 672 -46.07 44.76 -0.85
C SER A 672 -47.29 45.62 -1.24
N VAL A 673 -48.50 45.08 -1.16
CA VAL A 673 -49.74 45.86 -1.36
C VAL A 673 -49.75 47.09 -0.43
N HIS A 674 -49.29 46.94 0.81
CA HIS A 674 -49.21 48.02 1.80
C HIS A 674 -48.28 49.14 1.35
N ASP A 675 -47.07 48.79 0.91
CA ASP A 675 -46.08 49.78 0.46
C ASP A 675 -46.48 50.43 -0.86
N THR A 676 -47.15 49.68 -1.73
CA THR A 676 -47.70 50.19 -3.00
C THR A 676 -48.75 51.27 -2.72
N VAL A 677 -49.69 51.00 -1.80
CA VAL A 677 -50.69 51.99 -1.38
C VAL A 677 -50.02 53.17 -0.66
N LYS A 678 -48.95 52.93 0.11
CA LYS A 678 -48.20 54.00 0.79
C LYS A 678 -47.63 54.99 -0.23
N LEU A 679 -47.01 54.48 -1.29
CA LEU A 679 -46.44 55.32 -2.36
C LEU A 679 -47.50 56.11 -3.10
N LEU A 680 -48.63 55.48 -3.45
CA LEU A 680 -49.73 56.19 -4.10
C LEU A 680 -50.29 57.32 -3.23
N LEU A 681 -50.43 57.09 -1.92
CA LEU A 681 -50.84 58.14 -0.97
C LEU A 681 -49.77 59.23 -0.83
N LEU A 682 -48.48 58.86 -0.83
CA LEU A 682 -47.34 59.78 -0.90
C LEU A 682 -47.17 60.44 -2.28
N GLN A 683 -47.96 60.12 -3.29
CA GLN A 683 -47.99 60.85 -4.57
C GLN A 683 -49.30 61.61 -4.78
N ASN A 684 -50.19 61.59 -3.77
CA ASN A 684 -51.52 62.20 -3.78
C ASN A 684 -52.53 61.52 -4.73
N GLU A 685 -52.25 60.29 -5.17
CA GLU A 685 -53.13 59.48 -6.04
C GLU A 685 -54.16 58.70 -5.22
N ILE A 686 -55.05 59.44 -4.54
CA ILE A 686 -56.01 58.89 -3.56
C ILE A 686 -57.01 57.93 -4.21
N LYS A 687 -57.42 58.18 -5.45
CA LYS A 687 -58.39 57.33 -6.17
C LYS A 687 -57.81 55.95 -6.47
N LEU A 688 -56.56 55.90 -6.94
CA LEU A 688 -55.86 54.64 -7.21
C LEU A 688 -55.59 53.86 -5.92
N ALA A 689 -55.26 54.57 -4.83
CA ALA A 689 -55.08 53.98 -3.50
C ALA A 689 -56.38 53.35 -2.94
N GLU A 690 -57.54 54.01 -3.10
CA GLU A 690 -58.84 53.44 -2.72
C GLU A 690 -59.24 52.25 -3.60
N ASN A 691 -58.95 52.32 -4.90
CA ASN A 691 -59.20 51.20 -5.82
C ASN A 691 -58.43 49.95 -5.37
N LEU A 692 -57.12 50.06 -5.13
CA LEU A 692 -56.30 48.94 -4.62
C LEU A 692 -56.77 48.44 -3.25
N ARG A 693 -57.19 49.35 -2.35
CA ARG A 693 -57.76 48.97 -1.05
C ARG A 693 -59.01 48.10 -1.24
N SER A 694 -59.91 48.49 -2.13
CA SER A 694 -61.15 47.75 -2.39
C SER A 694 -60.90 46.39 -3.05
N GLU A 695 -59.97 46.34 -4.02
CA GLU A 695 -59.63 45.14 -4.78
C GLU A 695 -58.94 44.08 -3.92
N TYR A 696 -57.94 44.46 -3.12
CA TYR A 696 -57.20 43.57 -2.22
C TYR A 696 -57.80 43.47 -0.81
N LYS A 697 -59.00 44.03 -0.61
CA LYS A 697 -59.75 44.01 0.67
C LYS A 697 -58.90 44.40 1.89
N ILE A 698 -58.09 45.44 1.75
CA ILE A 698 -57.23 45.92 2.84
C ILE A 698 -58.13 46.40 4.00
N PRO A 699 -57.94 45.91 5.24
CA PRO A 699 -58.78 46.29 6.37
C PRO A 699 -58.81 47.81 6.59
N ASP A 700 -60.01 48.36 6.81
CA ASP A 700 -60.24 49.78 7.03
C ASP A 700 -59.30 50.37 8.07
N ARG A 701 -59.10 49.66 9.19
CA ARG A 701 -58.16 50.10 10.23
C ARG A 701 -56.74 50.32 9.71
N ARG A 702 -56.25 49.41 8.86
CA ARG A 702 -54.87 49.46 8.33
C ARG A 702 -54.70 50.56 7.29
N TYR A 703 -55.69 50.73 6.43
CA TYR A 703 -55.68 51.81 5.44
C TYR A 703 -55.76 53.20 6.08
N TRP A 704 -56.58 53.37 7.12
CA TRP A 704 -56.68 54.64 7.85
C TRP A 704 -55.37 55.01 8.55
N TRP A 705 -54.70 54.04 9.18
CA TRP A 705 -53.37 54.25 9.76
C TRP A 705 -52.36 54.71 8.71
N LEU A 706 -52.29 54.00 7.58
CA LEU A 706 -51.39 54.31 6.49
C LEU A 706 -51.62 55.73 5.94
N ARG A 707 -52.89 56.11 5.74
CA ARG A 707 -53.26 57.42 5.21
C ARG A 707 -52.93 58.57 6.15
N ILE A 708 -53.14 58.40 7.46
CA ILE A 708 -52.73 59.39 8.47
C ILE A 708 -51.21 59.57 8.47
N GLN A 709 -50.47 58.47 8.44
CA GLN A 709 -49.00 58.50 8.39
C GLN A 709 -48.50 59.21 7.13
N CYS A 710 -49.03 58.89 5.94
CA CYS A 710 -48.64 59.55 4.69
C CYS A 710 -48.97 61.06 4.69
N LEU A 711 -50.15 61.45 5.17
CA LEU A 711 -50.57 62.85 5.23
C LEU A 711 -49.72 63.66 6.21
N ALA A 712 -49.38 63.08 7.36
CA ALA A 712 -48.52 63.70 8.36
C ALA A 712 -47.05 63.78 7.88
N GLU A 713 -46.53 62.72 7.23
CA GLU A 713 -45.18 62.67 6.64
C GLU A 713 -44.98 63.77 5.57
N LYS A 714 -46.05 64.10 4.83
CA LYS A 714 -46.05 65.21 3.86
C LYS A 714 -46.35 66.59 4.44
N GLY A 715 -46.72 66.69 5.71
CA GLY A 715 -47.16 67.95 6.33
C GLY A 715 -48.46 68.52 5.75
N LEU A 716 -49.30 67.71 5.09
CA LEU A 716 -50.59 68.12 4.52
C LEU A 716 -51.69 68.15 5.60
N TRP A 717 -51.51 69.05 6.57
CA TRP A 717 -52.37 69.18 7.76
C TRP A 717 -53.83 69.54 7.41
N SER A 718 -54.03 70.35 6.38
CA SER A 718 -55.37 70.73 5.91
C SER A 718 -56.19 69.54 5.37
N ASP A 719 -55.53 68.62 4.67
CA ASP A 719 -56.19 67.43 4.13
C ASP A 719 -56.34 66.33 5.20
N LEU A 720 -55.45 66.29 6.20
CA LEU A 720 -55.64 65.49 7.42
C LEU A 720 -56.88 65.95 8.20
N GLU A 721 -57.11 67.26 8.32
CA GLU A 721 -58.28 67.83 8.97
C GLU A 721 -59.58 67.44 8.23
N LYS A 722 -59.60 67.60 6.90
CA LYS A 722 -60.72 67.15 6.05
C LYS A 722 -60.96 65.65 6.18
N PHE A 723 -59.89 64.84 6.20
CA PHE A 723 -59.99 63.38 6.35
C PHE A 723 -60.61 63.00 7.69
N SER A 724 -60.23 63.68 8.78
CA SER A 724 -60.81 63.46 10.11
C SER A 724 -62.31 63.77 10.19
N LYS A 725 -62.80 64.72 9.37
CA LYS A 725 -64.19 65.18 9.33
C LYS A 725 -65.07 64.33 8.41
N GLY A 726 -64.49 63.59 7.47
CA GLY A 726 -65.24 62.84 6.46
C GLY A 726 -66.04 61.64 6.99
N LYS A 727 -65.39 60.72 7.71
CA LYS A 727 -66.04 59.53 8.30
C LYS A 727 -65.52 59.29 9.72
N LYS A 728 -66.29 58.58 10.55
CA LYS A 728 -65.85 58.19 11.90
C LYS A 728 -64.64 57.26 11.78
N SER A 729 -63.53 57.61 12.42
CA SER A 729 -62.28 56.84 12.33
C SER A 729 -62.42 55.44 12.95
N PRO A 730 -62.11 54.35 12.22
CA PRO A 730 -62.19 52.97 12.72
C PRO A 730 -61.07 52.61 13.70
N ILE A 731 -60.07 53.49 13.85
CA ILE A 731 -58.89 53.35 14.73
C ILE A 731 -58.87 54.39 15.87
N GLY A 732 -59.91 55.23 15.95
CA GLY A 732 -59.95 56.36 16.88
C GLY A 732 -59.22 57.60 16.37
N TYR A 733 -59.15 58.63 17.20
CA TYR A 733 -58.52 59.93 16.88
C TYR A 733 -57.14 60.09 17.56
N GLU A 734 -56.78 59.15 18.43
CA GLU A 734 -55.48 59.07 19.10
C GLU A 734 -54.32 58.97 18.09
N PRO A 735 -54.40 58.15 17.02
CA PRO A 735 -53.37 58.07 15.98
C PRO A 735 -53.12 59.40 15.25
N PHE A 736 -54.16 60.23 15.09
CA PHE A 736 -54.01 61.56 14.48
C PHE A 736 -53.16 62.47 15.37
N ILE A 737 -53.33 62.39 16.69
CA ILE A 737 -52.58 63.21 17.65
C ILE A 737 -51.13 62.76 17.73
N ASP A 738 -50.88 61.45 17.84
CA ASP A 738 -49.51 60.91 17.93
C ASP A 738 -48.69 61.24 16.67
N GLU A 739 -49.27 61.12 15.46
CA GLU A 739 -48.54 61.42 14.23
C GLU A 739 -48.37 62.94 14.00
N CYS A 740 -49.35 63.78 14.36
CA CYS A 740 -49.18 65.24 14.35
C CYS A 740 -48.09 65.71 15.32
N LEU A 741 -48.02 65.10 16.52
CA LEU A 741 -46.98 65.39 17.52
C LEU A 741 -45.60 64.99 17.05
N LYS A 742 -45.48 63.83 16.39
CA LYS A 742 -44.22 63.30 15.85
C LYS A 742 -43.55 64.26 14.86
N TYR A 743 -44.32 64.98 14.05
CA TYR A 743 -43.81 65.98 13.09
C TYR A 743 -43.91 67.43 13.60
N GLY A 744 -44.10 67.63 14.91
CA GLY A 744 -44.02 68.95 15.57
C GLY A 744 -45.25 69.85 15.43
N SER A 745 -46.34 69.40 14.81
CA SER A 745 -47.55 70.21 14.58
C SER A 745 -48.53 70.14 15.76
N ARG A 746 -48.19 70.84 16.85
CA ARG A 746 -49.01 70.89 18.08
C ARG A 746 -50.36 71.59 17.87
N LEU A 747 -50.43 72.58 16.97
CA LEU A 747 -51.68 73.30 16.71
C LEU A 747 -52.73 72.39 16.04
N GLU A 748 -52.29 71.54 15.13
CA GLU A 748 -53.17 70.59 14.43
C GLU A 748 -53.60 69.45 15.35
N ALA A 749 -52.68 68.92 16.16
CA ALA A 749 -52.98 67.88 17.15
C ALA A 749 -54.05 68.30 18.18
N LYS A 750 -54.11 69.57 18.58
CA LYS A 750 -55.15 70.08 19.52
C LYS A 750 -56.57 69.91 18.99
N LYS A 751 -56.78 69.97 17.66
CA LYS A 751 -58.10 69.87 17.04
C LYS A 751 -58.76 68.51 17.21
N TYR A 752 -57.96 67.44 17.35
CA TYR A 752 -58.45 66.07 17.45
C TYR A 752 -58.69 65.62 18.90
N LEU A 753 -58.17 66.36 19.87
CA LEU A 753 -58.19 66.03 21.31
C LEU A 753 -59.61 65.92 21.92
N PRO A 754 -60.59 66.76 21.53
CA PRO A 754 -61.98 66.58 21.99
C PRO A 754 -62.63 65.27 21.54
N ARG A 755 -62.12 64.66 20.46
CA ARG A 755 -62.69 63.47 19.80
C ARG A 755 -62.04 62.15 20.27
N VAL A 756 -61.02 62.23 21.12
CA VAL A 756 -60.39 61.09 21.80
C VAL A 756 -61.34 60.53 22.85
N LYS A 757 -61.30 59.22 23.12
CA LYS A 757 -62.11 58.61 24.18
C LYS A 757 -61.74 59.18 25.56
N ASP A 758 -62.73 59.40 26.42
CA ASP A 758 -62.53 60.07 27.72
C ASP A 758 -61.45 59.42 28.60
N GLU A 759 -61.35 58.09 28.57
CA GLU A 759 -60.33 57.30 29.29
C GLU A 759 -58.88 57.66 28.90
N LEU A 760 -58.65 58.10 27.67
CA LEU A 760 -57.32 58.40 27.14
C LEU A 760 -57.02 59.90 27.08
N LYS A 761 -58.02 60.77 27.30
CA LYS A 761 -57.88 62.22 27.19
C LYS A 761 -56.78 62.76 28.09
N ILE A 762 -56.73 62.35 29.37
CA ILE A 762 -55.74 62.84 30.35
C ILE A 762 -54.31 62.54 29.88
N LYS A 763 -54.08 61.34 29.33
CA LYS A 763 -52.77 60.93 28.79
C LYS A 763 -52.35 61.78 27.59
N TYR A 764 -53.27 62.11 26.71
CA TYR A 764 -52.98 62.92 25.51
C TYR A 764 -52.91 64.43 25.81
N PHE A 765 -53.60 64.93 26.85
CA PHE A 765 -53.39 66.29 27.40
C PHE A 765 -51.95 66.46 27.91
N ALA A 766 -51.45 65.48 28.69
CA ALA A 766 -50.08 65.49 29.18
C ALA A 766 -49.03 65.42 28.05
N LYS A 767 -49.22 64.56 27.04
CA LYS A 767 -48.34 64.45 25.86
C LYS A 767 -48.27 65.74 25.03
N MET A 768 -49.33 66.54 25.01
CA MET A 768 -49.42 67.79 24.24
C MET A 768 -48.78 69.00 24.94
N GLY A 769 -48.30 68.83 26.18
CA GLY A 769 -47.76 69.92 27.00
C GLY A 769 -48.82 70.93 27.44
N CYS A 770 -50.11 70.56 27.38
CA CYS A 770 -51.20 71.34 27.95
C CYS A 770 -51.32 70.93 29.42
N VAL A 771 -50.70 71.70 30.31
CA VAL A 771 -50.96 71.60 31.75
C VAL A 771 -52.43 71.93 31.95
N ILE A 772 -53.17 70.98 32.53
CA ILE A 772 -54.59 71.12 32.86
C ILE A 772 -54.73 72.13 34.00
#